data_AF-A0A1H9GIB5-F1
#
_entry.id   AF-A0A1H9GIB5-F1
#
_cell.length_a   1.000
_cell.length_b   1.000
_cell.length_c   1.000
_cell.angle_alpha   90.00
_cell.angle_beta   90.00
_cell.angle_gamma   90.00
#
_symmetry.space_group_name_H-M   'P 1'
#
loop_
_entity.id
_entity.type
_entity.pdbx_description
1 polymer ?
#
loop_
_entity_poly.entity_id
_entity_poly.type
_entity_poly.pdbx_seq_one_letter_code
_entity_poly.pdbx_strand_id
1 'polypeptide(L)'
;MEKRFVATLSRSQGRRAWAVIFSHPIRVDPNTGKPGLRVRQGLGTSDDAEANDLKDQLNQLLEEESFWSLPARAEAEKRFRRRVVEIFYHGMEPEQSDFGAIRESIIPLPTSKDSDYRRALLLGTTGAGKTTLLRQLIGMDPEIERFPSTSTAKTTVHETEVVLAPSPYTAAVTFFPIDEVREHLNECISEAVLSAYRGDGDGEVLRKLLMHVNQRFRFNYVLGNGPQAASTDDDEDDEDDAVEPTAETAADGAIDLDATNALLTKTLTALRTIAARHGDQLKTELGATDEKDQRVVDELFEEELDRRLREDDEFHRISDELIDEIELRFSLLTDGTVRRNKQGWPQSWSWETDDRATFIKTITRFSSNHSSRFGHLLTPLVNGVRVSGAFLPTWNGGRQPKLVLLDGEGLGHTPKSMAAMSTSLTRRIESTDAIVLVDNAVQPMQAAPVAAMKEMITSGSASKLLLVFTHFDEVKGDNLPNAAAKEQHVLASAENVLASIGEELGPFAERALRGRLKDACFFVGGIDGDLDATKKTHKRTIGQLQALLAAIDAIVEKPEPVLAKPVYDRMNLVLAVKNAAESFHDAWWPRLGLDYKPGVSKEHWKRIWALSRRLSTPGLGDEYDNLKPVADLRKQLQDRLYVLLQNPLRWVPAEPTDDERKQQVFDGLANALSVKTLDLATRRVRAERMPEWQSAFNQSGRGSSYARASIIGERIYERAAPIPDVTPSPDRNSFLHEVAAVVESVCDEVGAKLA
;
A
#
# COMPACT_ATOMS: atom_id res chain seq x y z
N MET A 1 -32.92 29.94 -6.36
CA MET A 1 -33.03 29.59 -4.93
C MET A 1 -31.60 29.59 -4.42
N GLU A 2 -31.21 30.58 -3.60
CA GLU A 2 -29.87 30.60 -2.99
C GLU A 2 -29.68 29.31 -2.19
N LYS A 3 -28.57 28.59 -2.45
CA LYS A 3 -28.24 27.37 -1.70
C LYS A 3 -27.91 27.81 -0.27
N ARG A 4 -28.87 27.64 0.64
CA ARG A 4 -28.63 27.84 2.08
C ARG A 4 -27.93 26.59 2.63
N PHE A 5 -26.67 26.72 3.02
CA PHE A 5 -25.93 25.65 3.69
C PHE A 5 -26.39 25.58 5.15
N VAL A 6 -26.94 24.44 5.57
CA VAL A 6 -27.48 24.25 6.92
C VAL A 6 -26.90 23.00 7.55
N ALA A 7 -26.55 23.12 8.81
CA ALA A 7 -26.11 22.03 9.68
C ALA A 7 -27.29 21.41 10.44
N THR A 8 -27.33 20.08 10.46
CA THR A 8 -28.31 19.28 11.20
C THR A 8 -27.61 18.35 12.19
N LEU A 9 -28.30 18.02 13.29
CA LEU A 9 -27.79 17.05 14.25
C LEU A 9 -28.15 15.63 13.82
N SER A 10 -27.23 14.71 14.07
CA SER A 10 -27.37 13.28 13.83
C SER A 10 -26.84 12.52 15.03
N ARG A 11 -27.57 11.48 15.44
CA ARG A 11 -27.16 10.55 16.50
C ARG A 11 -27.66 9.17 16.15
N SER A 12 -26.73 8.23 15.99
CA SER A 12 -27.07 6.83 15.70
C SER A 12 -27.49 6.10 16.97
N GLN A 13 -28.32 5.06 16.81
CA GLN A 13 -28.72 4.19 17.92
C GLN A 13 -27.46 3.58 18.57
N GLY A 14 -27.39 3.64 19.90
CA GLY A 14 -26.26 3.10 20.68
C GLY A 14 -25.14 4.10 21.01
N ARG A 15 -25.07 5.26 20.34
CA ARG A 15 -24.06 6.30 20.67
C ARG A 15 -24.49 7.23 21.81
N ARG A 16 -23.53 7.54 22.69
CA ARG A 16 -23.69 8.61 23.68
C ARG A 16 -23.53 10.01 23.06
N ALA A 17 -22.62 10.21 22.10
CA ALA A 17 -22.29 11.53 21.57
C ALA A 17 -23.03 11.92 20.27
N TRP A 18 -23.31 13.21 20.10
CA TRP A 18 -23.91 13.82 18.92
C TRP A 18 -22.91 14.02 17.78
N ALA A 19 -23.40 14.02 16.54
CA ALA A 19 -22.69 14.44 15.34
C ALA A 19 -23.46 15.54 14.61
N VAL A 20 -22.77 16.28 13.76
CA VAL A 20 -23.33 17.31 12.88
C VAL A 20 -23.11 16.91 11.43
N ILE A 21 -24.11 17.16 10.58
CA ILE A 21 -24.07 16.94 9.13
C ILE A 21 -24.34 18.27 8.44
N PHE A 22 -23.51 18.65 7.47
CA PHE A 22 -23.71 19.84 6.65
C PHE A 22 -23.06 19.68 5.28
N SER A 23 -23.44 20.51 4.32
CA SER A 23 -22.73 20.65 3.04
C SER A 23 -21.77 21.82 3.14
N HIS A 24 -20.48 21.59 2.89
CA HIS A 24 -19.46 22.62 3.03
C HIS A 24 -19.50 23.58 1.83
N PRO A 25 -19.53 24.92 2.05
CA PRO A 25 -19.79 25.89 0.98
C PRO A 25 -18.75 25.93 -0.13
N ILE A 26 -17.46 25.73 0.20
CA ILE A 26 -16.34 25.83 -0.76
C ILE A 26 -15.63 24.51 -1.06
N ARG A 27 -15.77 23.48 -0.22
CA ARG A 27 -15.15 22.17 -0.50
C ARG A 27 -15.93 21.52 -1.64
N VAL A 28 -15.19 21.18 -2.70
CA VAL A 28 -15.73 20.51 -3.87
C VAL A 28 -16.07 19.07 -3.50
N ASP A 29 -17.30 18.67 -3.77
CA ASP A 29 -17.70 17.27 -3.68
C ASP A 29 -17.04 16.51 -4.84
N PRO A 30 -16.16 15.53 -4.56
CA PRO A 30 -15.50 14.72 -5.59
C PRO A 30 -16.48 14.02 -6.53
N ASN A 31 -17.70 13.71 -6.06
CA ASN A 31 -18.69 12.96 -6.82
C ASN A 31 -19.44 13.84 -7.83
N THR A 32 -19.63 15.12 -7.51
CA THR A 32 -20.43 16.05 -8.34
C THR A 32 -19.58 17.11 -9.04
N GLY A 33 -18.31 17.26 -8.65
CA GLY A 33 -17.40 18.30 -9.15
C GLY A 33 -17.82 19.73 -8.77
N LYS A 34 -18.79 19.89 -7.86
CA LYS A 34 -19.34 21.19 -7.44
C LYS A 34 -19.08 21.46 -5.96
N PRO A 35 -19.02 22.73 -5.52
CA PRO A 35 -19.00 23.05 -4.10
C PRO A 35 -20.25 22.55 -3.37
N GLY A 36 -20.05 22.06 -2.14
CA GLY A 36 -21.12 21.44 -1.35
C GLY A 36 -20.78 20.05 -0.81
N LEU A 37 -19.50 19.74 -0.59
CA LEU A 37 -19.10 18.44 -0.04
C LEU A 37 -19.84 18.15 1.27
N ARG A 38 -20.54 17.02 1.33
CA ARG A 38 -21.19 16.54 2.55
C ARG A 38 -20.14 16.21 3.61
N VAL A 39 -20.20 16.92 4.74
CA VAL A 39 -19.36 16.71 5.92
C VAL A 39 -20.22 16.18 7.04
N ARG A 40 -19.80 15.05 7.65
CA ARG A 40 -20.34 14.56 8.92
C ARG A 40 -19.22 14.52 9.95
N GLN A 41 -19.45 15.12 11.10
CA GLN A 41 -18.43 15.25 12.13
C GLN A 41 -19.02 15.06 13.54
N GLY A 42 -18.33 14.32 14.41
CA GLY A 42 -18.73 14.16 15.81
C GLY A 42 -18.58 15.47 16.59
N LEU A 43 -19.58 15.85 17.39
CA LEU A 43 -19.49 17.05 18.23
C LEU A 43 -18.71 16.81 19.53
N GLY A 44 -18.46 15.55 19.89
CA GLY A 44 -17.71 15.19 21.11
C GLY A 44 -18.49 15.37 22.41
N THR A 45 -19.79 15.64 22.33
CA THR A 45 -20.68 15.83 23.48
C THR A 45 -21.91 14.94 23.38
N SER A 46 -22.36 14.41 24.52
CA SER A 46 -23.64 13.69 24.65
C SER A 46 -24.80 14.58 25.08
N ASP A 47 -24.52 15.83 25.43
CA ASP A 47 -25.51 16.79 25.91
C ASP A 47 -26.24 17.44 24.73
N ASP A 48 -27.56 17.28 24.70
CA ASP A 48 -28.46 17.88 23.73
C ASP A 48 -28.36 19.41 23.66
N ALA A 49 -28.21 20.09 24.80
CA ALA A 49 -28.13 21.55 24.84
C ALA A 49 -26.82 22.04 24.23
N GLU A 50 -25.71 21.40 24.60
CA GLU A 50 -24.39 21.71 24.04
C GLU A 50 -24.31 21.39 22.54
N ALA A 51 -24.87 20.26 22.11
CA ALA A 51 -24.93 19.89 20.70
C ALA A 51 -25.71 20.91 19.86
N ASN A 52 -26.83 21.43 20.38
CA ASN A 52 -27.58 22.48 19.71
C ASN A 52 -26.82 23.80 19.64
N ASP A 53 -26.15 24.23 20.71
CA ASP A 53 -25.29 25.43 20.70
C ASP A 53 -24.17 25.32 19.64
N LEU A 54 -23.49 24.17 19.57
CA LEU A 54 -22.45 23.92 18.55
C LEU A 54 -23.01 23.94 17.12
N LYS A 55 -24.18 23.35 16.90
CA LYS A 55 -24.90 23.36 15.61
C LYS A 55 -25.27 24.78 15.21
N ASP A 56 -25.78 25.59 16.14
CA ASP A 56 -26.22 26.96 15.86
C ASP A 56 -25.03 27.88 15.54
N GLN A 57 -23.90 27.72 16.25
CA GLN A 57 -22.65 28.40 15.89
C GLN A 57 -22.12 27.98 14.52
N LEU A 58 -22.21 26.69 14.16
CA LEU A 58 -21.82 26.21 12.84
C LEU A 58 -22.72 26.79 11.73
N ASN A 59 -24.02 26.92 11.98
CA ASN A 59 -24.95 27.56 11.06
C ASN A 59 -24.60 29.03 10.82
N GLN A 60 -24.09 29.76 11.83
CA GLN A 60 -23.60 31.13 11.63
C GLN A 60 -22.38 31.17 10.68
N LEU A 61 -21.42 30.24 10.82
CA LEU A 61 -20.29 30.12 9.88
C LEU A 61 -20.75 29.74 8.46
N LEU A 62 -21.77 28.88 8.35
CA LEU A 62 -22.33 28.46 7.07
C LEU A 62 -23.16 29.54 6.36
N GLU A 63 -23.65 30.55 7.08
CA GLU A 63 -24.40 31.67 6.51
C GLU A 63 -23.50 32.86 6.13
N GLU A 64 -22.40 33.09 6.86
CA GLU A 64 -21.50 34.22 6.64
C GLU A 64 -20.35 33.91 5.64
N GLU A 65 -20.47 34.36 4.39
CA GLU A 65 -19.47 34.13 3.32
C GLU A 65 -18.06 34.65 3.65
N SER A 66 -17.94 35.65 4.53
CA SER A 66 -16.65 36.19 4.97
C SER A 66 -15.76 35.14 5.65
N PHE A 67 -16.36 34.09 6.23
CA PHE A 67 -15.64 32.97 6.83
C PHE A 67 -15.29 31.85 5.86
N TRP A 68 -15.73 31.91 4.59
CA TRP A 68 -15.51 30.83 3.61
C TRP A 68 -14.11 30.88 2.97
N SER A 69 -13.08 31.20 3.74
CA SER A 69 -11.70 31.24 3.29
C SER A 69 -10.75 30.93 4.43
N LEU A 70 -9.67 30.18 4.17
CA LEU A 70 -8.69 29.82 5.20
C LEU A 70 -8.14 31.01 6.01
N PRO A 71 -7.84 32.18 5.41
CA PRO A 71 -7.38 33.34 6.18
C PRO A 71 -8.37 33.83 7.25
N ALA A 72 -9.67 33.59 7.06
CA ALA A 72 -10.71 33.99 8.01
C ALA A 72 -10.76 33.13 9.28
N ARG A 73 -10.02 32.01 9.32
CA ARG A 73 -9.97 31.08 10.46
C ARG A 73 -9.57 31.78 11.76
N ALA A 74 -8.54 32.62 11.73
CA ALA A 74 -8.07 33.32 12.93
C ALA A 74 -9.13 34.26 13.52
N GLU A 75 -10.04 34.79 12.70
CA GLU A 75 -11.16 35.59 13.16
C GLU A 75 -12.32 34.71 13.68
N ALA A 76 -12.58 33.58 13.01
CA ALA A 76 -13.56 32.60 13.49
C ALA A 76 -13.18 32.02 14.87
N GLU A 77 -11.89 31.75 15.13
CA GLU A 77 -11.39 31.26 16.43
C GLU A 77 -11.64 32.24 17.59
N LYS A 78 -11.83 33.54 17.32
CA LYS A 78 -12.18 34.54 18.34
C LYS A 78 -13.68 34.57 18.66
N ARG A 79 -14.54 34.21 17.69
CA ARG A 79 -16.00 34.37 17.78
C ARG A 79 -16.74 33.08 18.11
N PHE A 80 -16.22 31.93 17.71
CA PHE A 80 -16.89 30.64 17.85
C PHE A 80 -16.08 29.67 18.70
N ARG A 81 -16.73 28.64 19.25
CA ARG A 81 -16.03 27.59 19.98
C ARG A 81 -15.02 26.90 19.07
N ARG A 82 -13.84 26.59 19.63
CA ARG A 82 -12.73 25.90 18.93
C ARG A 82 -13.20 24.68 18.13
N ARG A 83 -14.08 23.85 18.69
CA ARG A 83 -14.63 22.65 18.02
C ARG A 83 -15.39 22.98 16.73
N VAL A 84 -16.19 24.05 16.73
CA VAL A 84 -16.98 24.48 15.56
C VAL A 84 -16.07 24.97 14.45
N VAL A 85 -15.07 25.78 14.81
CA VAL A 85 -14.08 26.29 13.87
C VAL A 85 -13.24 25.16 13.28
N GLU A 86 -12.80 24.22 14.12
CA GLU A 86 -12.09 23.02 13.68
C GLU A 86 -12.92 22.20 12.70
N ILE A 87 -14.22 21.99 12.96
CA ILE A 87 -15.12 21.25 12.06
C ILE A 87 -15.30 21.97 10.72
N PHE A 88 -15.54 23.28 10.74
CA PHE A 88 -15.79 24.06 9.52
C PHE A 88 -14.55 24.12 8.63
N TYR A 89 -13.40 24.51 9.16
CA TYR A 89 -12.18 24.69 8.36
C TYR A 89 -11.45 23.38 8.04
N HIS A 90 -11.96 22.23 8.51
CA HIS A 90 -11.35 20.93 8.26
C HIS A 90 -11.39 20.56 6.77
N GLY A 91 -10.23 20.16 6.23
CA GLY A 91 -10.08 19.72 4.84
C GLY A 91 -10.19 20.85 3.82
N MET A 92 -10.15 22.11 4.28
CA MET A 92 -9.89 23.27 3.42
C MET A 92 -8.38 23.40 3.10
N GLU A 93 -7.52 22.91 3.99
CA GLU A 93 -6.11 22.62 3.68
C GLU A 93 -5.94 21.11 3.48
N PRO A 94 -5.09 20.68 2.53
CA PRO A 94 -4.69 19.29 2.47
C PRO A 94 -3.82 18.95 3.69
N GLU A 95 -4.39 18.26 4.68
CA GLU A 95 -3.60 17.69 5.77
C GLU A 95 -2.90 16.43 5.27
N GLN A 96 -1.60 16.52 4.99
CA GLN A 96 -0.78 15.33 4.73
C GLN A 96 -0.49 14.64 6.07
N SER A 97 -1.09 13.48 6.30
CA SER A 97 -0.79 12.64 7.46
C SER A 97 0.41 11.75 7.15
N ASP A 98 1.59 12.15 7.62
CA ASP A 98 2.77 11.28 7.61
C ASP A 98 2.69 10.29 8.79
N PHE A 99 2.06 9.13 8.55
CA PHE A 99 1.94 8.07 9.56
C PHE A 99 3.30 7.52 9.99
N GLY A 100 4.28 7.51 9.07
CA GLY A 100 5.66 7.14 9.39
C GLY A 100 6.25 8.08 10.43
N ALA A 101 6.10 9.40 10.25
CA ALA A 101 6.53 10.40 11.21
C ALA A 101 5.80 10.31 12.57
N ILE A 102 4.51 9.95 12.57
CA ILE A 102 3.77 9.70 13.82
C ILE A 102 4.42 8.53 14.59
N ARG A 103 4.67 7.39 13.92
CA ARG A 103 5.34 6.24 14.54
C ARG A 103 6.77 6.59 14.98
N GLU A 104 7.49 7.38 14.18
CA GLU A 104 8.84 7.88 14.48
C GLU A 104 8.88 8.74 15.74
N SER A 105 7.86 9.55 15.97
CA SER A 105 7.77 10.40 17.17
C SER A 105 7.53 9.61 18.46
N ILE A 106 7.05 8.36 18.37
CA ILE A 106 6.72 7.50 19.51
C ILE A 106 7.83 6.46 19.74
N ILE A 107 8.21 5.73 18.69
CA ILE A 107 9.31 4.75 18.69
C ILE A 107 10.25 5.10 17.54
N PRO A 108 11.32 5.87 17.76
CA PRO A 108 12.29 6.20 16.72
C PRO A 108 12.97 4.94 16.17
N LEU A 109 13.17 4.87 14.84
CA LEU A 109 13.93 3.77 14.25
C LEU A 109 15.42 4.10 14.30
N PRO A 110 16.26 3.29 14.97
CA PRO A 110 17.71 3.51 14.91
C PRO A 110 18.22 3.37 13.48
N THR A 111 19.24 4.14 13.10
CA THR A 111 19.88 4.06 11.76
C THR A 111 21.27 3.45 11.88
N SER A 112 21.79 2.90 10.79
CA SER A 112 23.20 2.49 10.69
C SER A 112 24.19 3.67 10.71
N LYS A 113 23.72 4.91 10.57
CA LYS A 113 24.58 6.11 10.58
C LYS A 113 24.88 6.60 11.99
N ASP A 114 23.93 6.42 12.92
CA ASP A 114 23.97 6.94 14.28
C ASP A 114 23.99 5.84 15.36
N SER A 115 23.87 4.57 14.96
CA SER A 115 23.87 3.42 15.85
C SER A 115 24.46 2.18 15.17
N ASP A 116 24.62 1.11 15.94
CA ASP A 116 25.02 -0.20 15.43
C ASP A 116 23.83 -1.08 15.00
N TYR A 117 22.63 -0.52 14.89
CA TYR A 117 21.48 -1.24 14.34
C TYR A 117 21.56 -1.35 12.81
N ARG A 118 20.90 -2.38 12.27
CA ARG A 118 20.63 -2.53 10.83
C ARG A 118 19.15 -2.60 10.55
N ARG A 119 18.71 -1.87 9.54
CA ARG A 119 17.34 -1.93 9.01
C ARG A 119 17.27 -2.96 7.89
N ALA A 120 16.56 -4.06 8.12
CA ALA A 120 16.37 -5.13 7.16
C ALA A 120 14.92 -5.17 6.66
N LEU A 121 14.73 -4.99 5.36
CA LEU A 121 13.44 -5.08 4.68
C LEU A 121 13.19 -6.50 4.19
N LEU A 122 12.07 -7.10 4.59
CA LEU A 122 11.63 -8.40 4.07
C LEU A 122 10.77 -8.20 2.82
N LEU A 123 11.21 -8.77 1.69
CA LEU A 123 10.50 -8.76 0.41
C LEU A 123 10.23 -10.20 -0.06
N GLY A 124 9.24 -10.39 -0.92
CA GLY A 124 8.82 -11.74 -1.35
C GLY A 124 7.34 -11.82 -1.64
N THR A 125 6.90 -12.83 -2.39
CA THR A 125 5.49 -13.04 -2.73
C THR A 125 4.65 -13.45 -1.52
N THR A 126 3.33 -13.33 -1.62
CA THR A 126 2.42 -13.97 -0.67
C THR A 126 2.67 -15.48 -0.68
N GLY A 127 2.72 -16.10 0.50
CA GLY A 127 3.05 -17.53 0.64
C GLY A 127 4.55 -17.87 0.61
N ALA A 128 5.46 -16.94 0.27
CA ALA A 128 6.90 -17.21 0.28
C ALA A 128 7.51 -17.41 1.68
N GLY A 129 6.73 -17.31 2.77
CA GLY A 129 7.24 -17.49 4.14
C GLY A 129 7.89 -16.24 4.76
N LYS A 130 7.63 -15.03 4.26
CA LYS A 130 8.15 -13.76 4.84
C LYS A 130 7.79 -13.60 6.32
N THR A 131 6.50 -13.65 6.64
CA THR A 131 6.00 -13.46 8.00
C THR A 131 6.42 -14.62 8.91
N THR A 132 6.55 -15.83 8.36
CA THR A 132 7.11 -16.99 9.07
C THR A 132 8.59 -16.76 9.44
N LEU A 133 9.40 -16.27 8.50
CA LEU A 133 10.79 -15.89 8.77
C LEU A 133 10.87 -14.77 9.81
N LEU A 134 10.01 -13.75 9.72
CA LEU A 134 9.91 -12.70 10.72
C LEU A 134 9.62 -13.27 12.12
N ARG A 135 8.60 -14.12 12.26
CA ARG A 135 8.22 -14.78 13.52
C ARG A 135 9.41 -15.54 14.13
N GLN A 136 10.18 -16.25 13.31
CA GLN A 136 11.40 -16.92 13.76
C GLN A 136 12.50 -15.95 14.19
N LEU A 137 12.72 -14.85 13.48
CA LEU A 137 13.76 -13.88 13.83
C LEU A 137 13.45 -13.11 15.11
N ILE A 138 12.17 -12.93 15.45
CA ILE A 138 11.73 -12.23 16.67
C ILE A 138 11.41 -13.19 17.83
N GLY A 139 11.53 -14.50 17.60
CA GLY A 139 11.34 -15.54 18.61
C GLY A 139 9.90 -15.73 19.06
N MET A 140 8.93 -15.66 18.14
CA MET A 140 7.54 -15.99 18.46
C MET A 140 7.36 -17.48 18.63
N ASP A 141 6.58 -17.84 19.63
CA ASP A 141 6.10 -19.21 19.76
C ASP A 141 5.12 -19.53 18.63
N PRO A 142 5.32 -20.63 17.88
CA PRO A 142 4.50 -20.97 16.73
C PRO A 142 3.04 -21.29 17.11
N GLU A 143 2.82 -21.92 18.27
CA GLU A 143 1.52 -22.45 18.72
C GLU A 143 0.71 -21.38 19.45
N ILE A 144 1.32 -20.69 20.43
CA ILE A 144 0.59 -19.79 21.34
C ILE A 144 0.67 -18.30 20.94
N GLU A 145 1.64 -17.88 20.12
CA GLU A 145 1.85 -16.47 19.78
C GLU A 145 1.65 -16.13 18.31
N ARG A 146 0.49 -15.57 18.00
CA ARG A 146 0.07 -15.26 16.61
C ARG A 146 0.39 -13.83 16.16
N PHE A 147 1.61 -13.34 16.42
CA PHE A 147 2.06 -12.01 16.02
C PHE A 147 3.36 -12.00 15.19
N PRO A 148 3.41 -11.32 14.04
CA PRO A 148 2.27 -10.97 13.20
C PRO A 148 1.59 -12.25 12.69
N SER A 149 0.32 -12.16 12.30
CA SER A 149 -0.42 -13.37 11.93
C SER A 149 -0.01 -13.92 10.56
N THR A 150 0.12 -15.25 10.48
CA THR A 150 0.43 -16.00 9.27
C THR A 150 -0.84 -16.60 8.67
N SER A 151 -0.97 -16.59 7.35
CA SER A 151 -1.98 -17.35 6.60
C SER A 151 -1.54 -17.44 5.14
N THR A 152 -2.08 -18.42 4.45
CA THR A 152 -1.92 -18.67 3.01
C THR A 152 -2.53 -17.55 2.15
N ALA A 153 -3.53 -16.84 2.67
CA ALA A 153 -4.09 -15.63 2.04
C ALA A 153 -3.20 -14.39 2.32
N LYS A 154 -3.44 -13.29 1.58
CA LYS A 154 -2.76 -12.01 1.85
C LYS A 154 -3.05 -11.56 3.29
N THR A 155 -2.07 -11.69 4.19
CA THR A 155 -2.16 -11.33 5.62
C THR A 155 -1.59 -9.96 5.93
N THR A 156 -0.43 -9.63 5.35
CA THR A 156 0.24 -8.35 5.56
C THR A 156 -0.42 -7.26 4.73
N VAL A 157 -1.49 -6.66 5.26
CA VAL A 157 -2.24 -5.53 4.66
C VAL A 157 -1.72 -4.16 5.11
N HIS A 158 -0.86 -4.14 6.12
CA HIS A 158 -0.25 -2.96 6.69
C HIS A 158 1.24 -3.18 6.97
N GLU A 159 1.97 -2.09 7.10
CA GLU A 159 3.40 -2.13 7.42
C GLU A 159 3.60 -2.62 8.85
N THR A 160 4.56 -3.51 9.08
CA THR A 160 4.94 -4.00 10.41
C THR A 160 6.43 -3.78 10.62
N GLU A 161 6.77 -3.03 11.66
CA GLU A 161 8.13 -2.59 11.96
C GLU A 161 8.50 -3.09 13.36
N VAL A 162 9.52 -3.95 13.47
CA VAL A 162 9.92 -4.57 14.74
C VAL A 162 11.34 -4.15 15.11
N VAL A 163 11.49 -3.46 16.23
CA VAL A 163 12.79 -3.06 16.79
C VAL A 163 13.18 -4.09 17.86
N LEU A 164 14.30 -4.77 17.65
CA LEU A 164 14.85 -5.73 18.61
C LEU A 164 15.73 -4.98 19.62
N ALA A 165 15.12 -4.44 20.67
CA ALA A 165 15.80 -3.67 21.70
C ALA A 165 15.68 -4.33 23.09
N PRO A 166 16.70 -4.25 23.97
CA PRO A 166 16.62 -4.75 25.33
C PRO A 166 15.82 -3.77 26.22
N SER A 167 14.56 -3.52 25.86
CA SER A 167 13.65 -2.56 26.50
C SER A 167 12.33 -3.25 26.87
N PRO A 168 11.49 -2.60 27.71
CA PRO A 168 10.06 -2.95 27.81
C PRO A 168 9.42 -3.04 26.42
N TYR A 169 8.30 -3.78 26.34
CA TYR A 169 7.56 -3.92 25.10
C TYR A 169 6.72 -2.66 24.87
N THR A 170 7.00 -1.95 23.78
CA THR A 170 6.30 -0.73 23.38
C THR A 170 5.66 -0.93 22.02
N ALA A 171 4.45 -0.42 21.83
CA ALA A 171 3.75 -0.42 20.55
C ALA A 171 3.33 0.99 20.15
N ALA A 172 3.40 1.26 18.85
CA ALA A 172 2.87 2.43 18.18
C ALA A 172 2.09 1.98 16.93
N VAL A 173 0.77 2.16 16.95
CA VAL A 173 -0.13 1.79 15.87
C VAL A 173 -0.74 3.04 15.28
N THR A 174 -0.77 3.16 13.96
CA THR A 174 -1.44 4.24 13.23
C THR A 174 -2.64 3.70 12.47
N PHE A 175 -3.71 4.49 12.36
CA PHE A 175 -4.94 4.10 11.68
C PHE A 175 -5.20 4.92 10.42
N PHE A 176 -5.92 4.35 9.45
CA PHE A 176 -6.34 5.09 8.26
C PHE A 176 -7.26 6.27 8.62
N PRO A 177 -7.22 7.38 7.85
CA PRO A 177 -8.18 8.46 8.01
C PRO A 177 -9.61 7.98 7.80
N ILE A 178 -10.56 8.56 8.53
CA ILE A 178 -11.99 8.22 8.40
C ILE A 178 -12.50 8.38 6.96
N ASP A 179 -12.02 9.38 6.22
CA ASP A 179 -12.43 9.64 4.84
C ASP A 179 -12.01 8.49 3.90
N GLU A 180 -10.87 7.86 4.15
CA GLU A 180 -10.40 6.70 3.39
C GLU A 180 -11.21 5.43 3.74
N VAL A 181 -11.45 5.19 5.04
CA VAL A 181 -12.28 4.05 5.49
C VAL A 181 -13.70 4.17 4.95
N ARG A 182 -14.29 5.36 5.00
CA ARG A 182 -15.63 5.65 4.49
C ARG A 182 -15.73 5.47 2.99
N GLU A 183 -14.72 5.88 2.22
CA GLU A 183 -14.75 5.64 0.78
C GLU A 183 -14.76 4.15 0.48
N HIS A 184 -13.85 3.38 1.07
CA HIS A 184 -13.80 1.94 0.82
C HIS A 184 -15.08 1.24 1.25
N LEU A 185 -15.70 1.70 2.34
CA LEU A 185 -17.02 1.23 2.72
C LEU A 185 -18.09 1.60 1.67
N ASN A 186 -18.08 2.84 1.15
CA ASN A 186 -19.00 3.26 0.10
C ASN A 186 -18.83 2.44 -1.19
N GLU A 187 -17.59 2.10 -1.58
CA GLU A 187 -17.30 1.19 -2.69
C GLU A 187 -17.93 -0.19 -2.44
N CYS A 188 -17.79 -0.75 -1.23
CA CYS A 188 -18.46 -2.01 -0.86
C CYS A 188 -19.99 -1.90 -0.89
N ILE A 189 -20.56 -0.77 -0.43
CA ILE A 189 -22.01 -0.54 -0.48
C ILE A 189 -22.48 -0.49 -1.95
N SER A 190 -21.79 0.25 -2.83
CA SER A 190 -22.12 0.31 -4.26
C SER A 190 -22.07 -1.08 -4.92
N GLU A 191 -21.03 -1.87 -4.64
CA GLU A 191 -20.90 -3.24 -5.15
C GLU A 191 -21.98 -4.18 -4.60
N ALA A 192 -22.38 -4.02 -3.33
CA ALA A 192 -23.46 -4.79 -2.73
C ALA A 192 -24.83 -4.41 -3.33
N VAL A 193 -25.09 -3.14 -3.62
CA VAL A 193 -26.30 -2.70 -4.35
C VAL A 193 -26.34 -3.29 -5.75
N LEU A 194 -25.20 -3.28 -6.47
CA LEU A 194 -25.10 -3.87 -7.80
C LEU A 194 -25.35 -5.39 -7.79
N SER A 195 -24.78 -6.10 -6.80
CA SER A 195 -25.04 -7.53 -6.57
C SER A 195 -26.51 -7.81 -6.25
N ALA A 196 -27.12 -6.99 -5.38
CA ALA A 196 -28.54 -7.08 -5.07
C ALA A 196 -29.43 -6.84 -6.31
N TYR A 197 -29.05 -5.91 -7.18
CA TYR A 197 -29.73 -5.66 -8.45
C TYR A 197 -29.63 -6.85 -9.41
N ARG A 198 -28.48 -7.52 -9.46
CA ARG A 198 -28.26 -8.74 -10.27
C ARG A 198 -29.07 -9.95 -9.78
N GLY A 199 -29.72 -9.83 -8.62
CA GLY A 199 -30.54 -10.90 -8.04
C GLY A 199 -29.75 -11.89 -7.20
N ASP A 200 -28.53 -11.55 -6.79
CA ASP A 200 -27.71 -12.41 -5.94
C ASP A 200 -28.36 -12.61 -4.55
N GLY A 201 -28.08 -13.75 -3.93
CA GLY A 201 -28.58 -14.11 -2.60
C GLY A 201 -27.95 -13.27 -1.48
N ASP A 202 -28.57 -13.25 -0.30
CA ASP A 202 -28.14 -12.41 0.83
C ASP A 202 -26.69 -12.64 1.27
N GLY A 203 -26.20 -13.88 1.17
CA GLY A 203 -24.81 -14.20 1.51
C GLY A 203 -23.80 -13.54 0.57
N GLU A 204 -24.08 -13.50 -0.73
CA GLU A 204 -23.21 -12.85 -1.71
C GLU A 204 -23.26 -11.32 -1.58
N VAL A 205 -24.46 -10.75 -1.38
CA VAL A 205 -24.62 -9.30 -1.13
C VAL A 205 -23.87 -8.89 0.14
N LEU A 206 -23.97 -9.68 1.21
CA LEU A 206 -23.26 -9.44 2.46
C LEU A 206 -21.74 -9.58 2.28
N ARG A 207 -21.29 -10.57 1.52
CA ARG A 207 -19.88 -10.75 1.18
C ARG A 207 -19.33 -9.53 0.44
N LYS A 208 -20.06 -8.99 -0.54
CA LYS A 208 -19.68 -7.75 -1.26
C LYS A 208 -19.65 -6.53 -0.34
N LEU A 209 -20.57 -6.45 0.63
CA LEU A 209 -20.60 -5.37 1.63
C LEU A 209 -19.39 -5.43 2.58
N LEU A 210 -19.01 -6.64 3.01
CA LEU A 210 -17.99 -6.83 4.05
C LEU A 210 -16.58 -7.07 3.51
N MET A 211 -16.41 -7.39 2.23
CA MET A 211 -15.12 -7.67 1.62
C MET A 211 -14.87 -6.77 0.41
N HIS A 212 -13.99 -5.80 0.58
CA HIS A 212 -13.59 -4.92 -0.50
C HIS A 212 -12.82 -5.67 -1.60
N VAL A 213 -13.01 -5.27 -2.86
CA VAL A 213 -12.43 -5.93 -4.05
C VAL A 213 -10.89 -6.00 -4.04
N ASN A 214 -10.23 -5.01 -3.44
CA ASN A 214 -8.76 -4.99 -3.27
C ASN A 214 -8.24 -5.91 -2.15
N GLN A 215 -9.14 -6.58 -1.41
CA GLN A 215 -8.88 -7.44 -0.25
C GLN A 215 -8.08 -6.80 0.90
N ARG A 216 -7.86 -5.48 0.88
CA ARG A 216 -7.19 -4.73 1.95
C ARG A 216 -8.17 -4.41 3.09
N PHE A 217 -9.37 -3.96 2.74
CA PHE A 217 -10.44 -3.66 3.70
C PHE A 217 -11.40 -4.85 3.81
N ARG A 218 -11.13 -5.72 4.79
CA ARG A 218 -11.98 -6.87 5.16
C ARG A 218 -12.84 -6.47 6.36
N PHE A 219 -13.92 -5.72 6.10
CA PHE A 219 -14.80 -5.19 7.15
C PHE A 219 -15.44 -6.27 8.01
N ASN A 220 -15.54 -7.52 7.55
CA ASN A 220 -15.98 -8.63 8.42
C ASN A 220 -15.05 -8.85 9.64
N TYR A 221 -13.77 -8.48 9.56
CA TYR A 221 -12.87 -8.57 10.74
C TYR A 221 -13.31 -7.60 11.83
N VAL A 222 -13.86 -6.45 11.43
CA VAL A 222 -14.37 -5.40 12.32
C VAL A 222 -15.82 -5.67 12.70
N LEU A 223 -16.70 -5.99 11.74
CA LEU A 223 -18.16 -6.07 11.92
C LEU A 223 -18.69 -7.49 12.15
N GLY A 224 -17.84 -8.51 12.06
CA GLY A 224 -18.26 -9.91 12.12
C GLY A 224 -18.72 -10.44 10.75
N ASN A 225 -19.09 -11.72 10.71
CA ASN A 225 -19.58 -12.37 9.48
C ASN A 225 -21.08 -12.09 9.19
N GLY A 226 -21.74 -11.32 10.05
CA GLY A 226 -23.15 -11.00 9.93
C GLY A 226 -24.08 -12.13 10.40
N PRO A 227 -25.40 -12.00 10.13
CA PRO A 227 -26.46 -12.87 10.67
C PRO A 227 -26.49 -14.28 10.07
N GLN A 228 -25.65 -14.58 9.07
CA GLN A 228 -25.57 -15.91 8.49
C GLN A 228 -24.56 -16.75 9.28
N ALA A 229 -25.08 -17.73 10.03
CA ALA A 229 -24.28 -18.79 10.64
C ALA A 229 -23.54 -19.58 9.54
N ALA A 230 -22.35 -20.07 9.90
CA ALA A 230 -21.55 -20.98 9.09
C ALA A 230 -22.42 -22.00 8.37
N SER A 231 -22.29 -22.10 7.05
CA SER A 231 -22.66 -23.34 6.37
C SER A 231 -21.90 -24.46 7.06
N THR A 232 -22.62 -25.35 7.73
CA THR A 232 -22.09 -26.58 8.36
C THR A 232 -21.72 -27.65 7.32
N ASP A 233 -21.36 -27.24 6.10
CA ASP A 233 -21.21 -28.14 4.93
C ASP A 233 -19.81 -28.10 4.29
N ASP A 234 -18.81 -27.50 4.95
CA ASP A 234 -17.40 -27.76 4.59
C ASP A 234 -16.78 -28.69 5.64
N ASP A 235 -17.06 -29.99 5.48
CA ASP A 235 -16.12 -31.05 5.84
C ASP A 235 -14.91 -30.97 4.87
N GLU A 236 -14.06 -29.95 5.02
CA GLU A 236 -12.72 -29.97 4.45
C GLU A 236 -11.69 -30.05 5.59
N ASP A 237 -11.04 -31.21 5.64
CA ASP A 237 -9.90 -31.56 6.47
C ASP A 237 -8.78 -30.50 6.36
N ASP A 238 -8.65 -29.63 7.35
CA ASP A 238 -7.35 -29.11 7.76
C ASP A 238 -7.00 -29.73 9.12
N GLU A 239 -6.42 -30.93 9.06
CA GLU A 239 -5.53 -31.41 10.12
C GLU A 239 -4.33 -30.45 10.19
N ASP A 240 -4.43 -29.37 10.96
CA ASP A 240 -3.29 -28.78 11.66
C ASP A 240 -3.76 -28.06 12.94
N ASP A 241 -3.51 -28.77 14.04
CA ASP A 241 -3.46 -28.37 15.45
C ASP A 241 -4.67 -27.68 16.09
N ALA A 242 -5.43 -28.52 16.80
CA ALA A 242 -6.30 -28.13 17.89
C ALA A 242 -5.57 -27.21 18.89
N VAL A 243 -5.97 -25.94 18.98
CA VAL A 243 -5.56 -25.04 20.07
C VAL A 243 -6.76 -24.23 20.58
N GLU A 244 -6.81 -24.15 21.91
CA GLU A 244 -7.88 -23.70 22.81
C GLU A 244 -8.72 -22.47 22.39
N PRO A 245 -9.99 -22.38 22.87
CA PRO A 245 -10.76 -21.14 22.78
C PRO A 245 -9.96 -20.01 23.44
N THR A 246 -9.46 -19.06 22.65
CA THR A 246 -8.75 -17.90 23.20
C THR A 246 -9.71 -17.17 24.13
N ALA A 247 -9.42 -17.20 25.43
CA ALA A 247 -10.27 -16.65 26.48
C ALA A 247 -10.75 -15.25 26.11
N GLU A 248 -12.09 -15.10 26.01
CA GLU A 248 -12.77 -13.81 25.89
C GLU A 248 -12.14 -12.84 26.88
N THR A 249 -11.66 -11.70 26.39
CA THR A 249 -11.20 -10.66 27.29
C THR A 249 -12.40 -9.99 27.92
N ALA A 250 -12.27 -9.50 29.16
CA ALA A 250 -13.31 -8.68 29.77
C ALA A 250 -13.68 -7.45 28.91
N ALA A 251 -12.77 -7.00 28.03
CA ALA A 251 -13.00 -5.94 27.06
C ALA A 251 -13.91 -6.37 25.89
N ASP A 252 -13.91 -7.65 25.50
CA ASP A 252 -14.72 -8.13 24.36
C ASP A 252 -16.22 -8.06 24.66
N GLY A 253 -16.63 -8.16 25.94
CA GLY A 253 -18.00 -7.93 26.38
C GLY A 253 -18.52 -6.49 26.19
N ALA A 254 -17.67 -5.55 25.74
CA ALA A 254 -18.10 -4.20 25.36
C ALA A 254 -18.78 -4.13 23.98
N ILE A 255 -18.64 -5.16 23.15
CA ILE A 255 -19.21 -5.21 21.79
C ILE A 255 -20.38 -6.18 21.77
N ASP A 256 -21.54 -5.67 21.34
CA ASP A 256 -22.75 -6.47 21.12
C ASP A 256 -22.81 -6.89 19.64
N LEU A 257 -22.41 -8.13 19.37
CA LEU A 257 -22.45 -8.70 18.02
C LEU A 257 -23.88 -8.97 17.55
N ASP A 258 -24.84 -9.20 18.44
CA ASP A 258 -26.25 -9.37 18.05
C ASP A 258 -26.81 -8.05 17.54
N ALA A 259 -26.48 -6.93 18.20
CA ALA A 259 -26.80 -5.60 17.70
C ALA A 259 -26.12 -5.31 16.35
N THR A 260 -24.85 -5.71 16.20
CA THR A 260 -24.13 -5.58 14.91
C THR A 260 -24.82 -6.38 13.80
N ASN A 261 -25.21 -7.63 14.08
CA ASN A 261 -25.89 -8.52 13.13
C ASN A 261 -27.29 -8.00 12.77
N ALA A 262 -28.00 -7.41 13.72
CA ALA A 262 -29.28 -6.75 13.46
C ALA A 262 -29.10 -5.53 12.53
N LEU A 263 -28.04 -4.74 12.72
CA LEU A 263 -27.71 -3.62 11.83
C LEU A 263 -27.37 -4.12 10.41
N LEU A 264 -26.57 -5.17 10.27
CA LEU A 264 -26.23 -5.75 8.97
C LEU A 264 -27.48 -6.30 8.26
N THR A 265 -28.39 -6.95 8.99
CA THR A 265 -29.68 -7.43 8.46
C THR A 265 -30.54 -6.27 7.92
N LYS A 266 -30.67 -5.21 8.72
CA LYS A 266 -31.37 -3.98 8.31
C LYS A 266 -30.71 -3.37 7.07
N THR A 267 -29.38 -3.34 7.04
CA THR A 267 -28.60 -2.83 5.92
C THR A 267 -28.90 -3.60 4.64
N LEU A 268 -28.84 -4.94 4.65
CA LEU A 268 -29.16 -5.77 3.48
C LEU A 268 -30.54 -5.46 2.90
N THR A 269 -31.54 -5.28 3.77
CA THR A 269 -32.90 -4.92 3.35
C THR A 269 -32.94 -3.55 2.65
N ALA A 270 -32.23 -2.57 3.21
CA ALA A 270 -32.12 -1.24 2.62
C ALA A 270 -31.38 -1.26 1.28
N LEU A 271 -30.28 -2.02 1.16
CA LEU A 271 -29.54 -2.17 -0.09
C LEU A 271 -30.40 -2.75 -1.22
N ARG A 272 -31.23 -3.76 -0.92
CA ARG A 272 -32.18 -4.32 -1.90
C ARG A 272 -33.24 -3.30 -2.33
N THR A 273 -33.72 -2.49 -1.39
CA THR A 273 -34.69 -1.43 -1.67
C THR A 273 -34.08 -0.35 -2.58
N ILE A 274 -32.85 0.07 -2.28
CA ILE A 274 -32.07 0.99 -3.09
C ILE A 274 -31.83 0.41 -4.49
N ALA A 275 -31.44 -0.87 -4.58
CA ALA A 275 -31.18 -1.57 -5.84
C ALA A 275 -32.41 -1.63 -6.75
N ALA A 276 -33.58 -1.98 -6.20
CA ALA A 276 -34.84 -2.00 -6.96
C ALA A 276 -35.21 -0.58 -7.44
N ARG A 277 -35.14 0.41 -6.55
CA ARG A 277 -35.51 1.81 -6.87
C ARG A 277 -34.67 2.38 -8.00
N HIS A 278 -33.34 2.30 -7.90
CA HIS A 278 -32.45 2.91 -8.89
C HIS A 278 -32.23 2.02 -10.10
N GLY A 279 -32.14 0.71 -9.92
CA GLY A 279 -31.87 -0.25 -10.99
C GLY A 279 -33.01 -0.38 -12.00
N ASP A 280 -34.26 -0.37 -11.58
CA ASP A 280 -35.42 -0.48 -12.49
C ASP A 280 -35.65 0.81 -13.29
N GLN A 281 -35.48 1.97 -12.62
CA GLN A 281 -35.50 3.28 -13.27
C GLN A 281 -34.40 3.36 -14.33
N LEU A 282 -33.16 3.00 -13.95
CA LEU A 282 -32.02 3.07 -14.83
C LEU A 282 -32.13 2.11 -16.01
N LYS A 283 -32.64 0.89 -15.80
CA LYS A 283 -32.89 -0.07 -16.87
C LYS A 283 -33.89 0.46 -17.91
N THR A 284 -34.92 1.18 -17.47
CA THR A 284 -35.93 1.77 -18.35
C THR A 284 -35.34 2.96 -19.13
N GLU A 285 -34.50 3.77 -18.49
CA GLU A 285 -33.85 4.93 -19.10
C GLU A 285 -32.74 4.54 -20.09
N LEU A 286 -31.93 3.53 -19.76
CA LEU A 286 -30.87 3.01 -20.63
C LEU A 286 -31.41 2.05 -21.70
N GLY A 287 -32.58 1.45 -21.49
CA GLY A 287 -33.30 0.52 -22.38
C GLY A 287 -33.84 1.14 -23.69
N ALA A 288 -33.23 2.23 -24.16
CA ALA A 288 -33.48 2.87 -25.45
C ALA A 288 -32.16 3.24 -26.18
N THR A 289 -31.12 2.41 -26.07
CA THR A 289 -29.81 2.66 -26.70
C THR A 289 -29.50 1.68 -27.86
N ASP A 290 -29.11 2.23 -29.02
CA ASP A 290 -28.66 1.52 -30.25
C ASP A 290 -27.27 0.82 -30.11
N GLU A 291 -26.83 0.52 -28.88
CA GLU A 291 -25.46 0.09 -28.60
C GLU A 291 -25.34 -1.44 -28.65
N LYS A 292 -24.61 -1.97 -29.63
CA LYS A 292 -24.51 -3.43 -29.88
C LYS A 292 -23.55 -4.17 -28.94
N ASP A 293 -22.73 -3.44 -28.18
CA ASP A 293 -21.75 -4.01 -27.25
C ASP A 293 -22.31 -4.02 -25.83
N GLN A 294 -22.67 -5.21 -25.34
CA GLN A 294 -23.19 -5.41 -23.99
C GLN A 294 -22.21 -4.89 -22.91
N ARG A 295 -20.90 -4.92 -23.15
CA ARG A 295 -19.91 -4.43 -22.18
C ARG A 295 -20.02 -2.92 -21.97
N VAL A 296 -20.30 -2.17 -23.04
CA VAL A 296 -20.47 -0.72 -22.96
C VAL A 296 -21.76 -0.37 -22.22
N VAL A 297 -22.83 -1.14 -22.46
CA VAL A 297 -24.11 -1.00 -21.74
C VAL A 297 -23.92 -1.26 -20.24
N ASP A 298 -23.19 -2.33 -19.89
CA ASP A 298 -22.91 -2.66 -18.49
C ASP A 298 -22.04 -1.59 -17.81
N GLU A 299 -21.00 -1.08 -18.49
CA GLU A 299 -20.17 0.03 -17.97
C GLU A 299 -21.01 1.29 -17.72
N LEU A 300 -21.88 1.67 -18.67
CA LEU A 300 -22.77 2.84 -18.54
C LEU A 300 -23.79 2.67 -17.41
N PHE A 301 -24.35 1.47 -17.26
CA PHE A 301 -25.27 1.15 -16.16
C PHE A 301 -24.56 1.27 -14.81
N GLU A 302 -23.36 0.71 -14.67
CA GLU A 302 -22.60 0.82 -13.44
C GLU A 302 -22.19 2.26 -13.11
N GLU A 303 -21.76 3.06 -14.10
CA GLU A 303 -21.41 4.48 -13.93
C GLU A 303 -22.61 5.29 -13.39
N GLU A 304 -23.76 5.14 -14.03
CA GLU A 304 -24.94 5.92 -13.70
C GLU A 304 -25.60 5.44 -12.39
N LEU A 305 -25.54 4.14 -12.09
CA LEU A 305 -25.96 3.61 -10.79
C LEU A 305 -25.11 4.22 -9.67
N ASP A 306 -23.77 4.15 -9.76
CA ASP A 306 -22.87 4.69 -8.74
C ASP A 306 -23.09 6.20 -8.54
N ARG A 307 -23.32 6.96 -9.63
CA ARG A 307 -23.67 8.38 -9.55
C ARG A 307 -24.95 8.63 -8.75
N ARG A 308 -26.02 7.87 -9.00
CA ARG A 308 -27.29 7.99 -8.27
C ARG A 308 -27.14 7.61 -6.80
N LEU A 309 -26.39 6.57 -6.51
CA LEU A 309 -26.11 6.14 -5.14
C LEU A 309 -25.39 7.21 -4.33
N ARG A 310 -24.44 7.91 -4.95
CA ARG A 310 -23.71 9.02 -4.31
C ARG A 310 -24.57 10.26 -4.06
N GLU A 311 -25.76 10.36 -4.65
CA GLU A 311 -26.75 11.42 -4.41
C GLU A 311 -27.88 10.94 -3.47
N ASP A 312 -27.86 9.69 -3.03
CA ASP A 312 -28.95 9.06 -2.29
C ASP A 312 -28.80 9.21 -0.77
N ASP A 313 -29.80 9.82 -0.12
CA ASP A 313 -29.80 10.03 1.32
C ASP A 313 -29.83 8.72 2.13
N GLU A 314 -30.44 7.66 1.61
CA GLU A 314 -30.50 6.36 2.27
C GLU A 314 -29.13 5.64 2.18
N PHE A 315 -28.46 5.73 1.02
CA PHE A 315 -27.08 5.28 0.86
C PHE A 315 -26.15 5.95 1.89
N HIS A 316 -26.24 7.28 2.01
CA HIS A 316 -25.43 8.02 2.99
C HIS A 316 -25.76 7.66 4.43
N ARG A 317 -27.03 7.40 4.75
CA ARG A 317 -27.45 6.94 6.07
C ARG A 317 -26.86 5.57 6.42
N ILE A 318 -26.87 4.62 5.48
CA ILE A 318 -26.26 3.29 5.67
C ILE A 318 -24.76 3.42 5.93
N SER A 319 -24.05 4.19 5.10
CA SER A 319 -22.63 4.49 5.27
C SER A 319 -22.34 5.07 6.66
N ASP A 320 -23.19 6.00 7.11
CA ASP A 320 -23.07 6.64 8.41
C ASP A 320 -23.30 5.70 9.60
N GLU A 321 -24.31 4.83 9.53
CA GLU A 321 -24.60 3.82 10.56
C GLU A 321 -23.46 2.80 10.65
N LEU A 322 -22.93 2.33 9.52
CA LEU A 322 -21.83 1.36 9.48
C LEU A 322 -20.49 1.96 9.94
N ILE A 323 -20.16 3.20 9.57
CA ILE A 323 -18.96 3.88 10.10
C ILE A 323 -19.06 4.07 11.61
N ASP A 324 -20.26 4.36 12.11
CA ASP A 324 -20.46 4.52 13.53
C ASP A 324 -20.22 3.23 14.31
N GLU A 325 -20.66 2.11 13.73
CA GLU A 325 -20.48 0.75 14.23
C GLU A 325 -19.01 0.31 14.14
N ILE A 326 -18.31 0.65 13.06
CA ILE A 326 -16.85 0.45 12.93
C ILE A 326 -16.09 1.18 14.03
N GLU A 327 -16.40 2.46 14.28
CA GLU A 327 -15.68 3.25 15.29
C GLU A 327 -15.86 2.68 16.72
N LEU A 328 -16.97 1.98 16.98
CA LEU A 328 -17.22 1.36 18.29
C LEU A 328 -16.11 0.37 18.68
N ARG A 329 -15.44 -0.28 17.71
CA ARG A 329 -14.36 -1.24 17.98
C ARG A 329 -13.15 -0.59 18.64
N PHE A 330 -12.96 0.72 18.51
CA PHE A 330 -11.90 1.42 19.24
C PHE A 330 -12.19 1.53 20.74
N SER A 331 -13.41 1.28 21.21
CA SER A 331 -13.71 1.20 22.65
C SER A 331 -13.07 -0.01 23.33
N LEU A 332 -12.70 -1.03 22.54
CA LEU A 332 -11.95 -2.19 23.01
C LEU A 332 -10.53 -1.83 23.47
N LEU A 333 -10.00 -0.66 23.08
CA LEU A 333 -8.67 -0.18 23.46
C LEU A 333 -8.70 0.39 24.89
N THR A 334 -8.76 -0.51 25.87
CA THR A 334 -8.75 -0.18 27.30
C THR A 334 -7.36 0.19 27.82
N ASP A 335 -6.33 -0.38 27.21
CA ASP A 335 -4.93 -0.16 27.56
C ASP A 335 -4.30 0.90 26.63
N GLY A 336 -3.28 1.60 27.12
CA GLY A 336 -2.55 2.59 26.35
C GLY A 336 -3.28 3.92 26.14
N THR A 337 -2.78 4.70 25.18
CA THR A 337 -3.30 6.05 24.86
C THR A 337 -3.72 6.11 23.41
N VAL A 338 -5.00 6.41 23.15
CA VAL A 338 -5.51 6.70 21.81
C VAL A 338 -5.39 8.19 21.53
N ARG A 339 -4.54 8.58 20.56
CA ARG A 339 -4.52 9.94 20.03
C ARG A 339 -5.53 10.05 18.89
N ARG A 340 -6.50 10.94 19.05
CA ARG A 340 -7.51 11.25 18.03
C ARG A 340 -7.11 12.49 17.21
N ASN A 341 -7.48 12.51 15.94
CA ASN A 341 -7.32 13.68 15.09
C ASN A 341 -8.33 14.79 15.49
N LYS A 342 -8.32 15.93 14.77
CA LYS A 342 -9.28 17.02 15.01
C LYS A 342 -10.74 16.60 14.84
N GLN A 343 -11.01 15.59 14.01
CA GLN A 343 -12.34 15.00 13.84
C GLN A 343 -12.74 14.09 15.03
N GLY A 344 -11.85 13.83 15.99
CA GLY A 344 -12.12 12.84 17.01
C GLY A 344 -12.03 11.40 16.50
N TRP A 345 -11.56 11.16 15.27
CA TRP A 345 -11.26 9.82 14.77
C TRP A 345 -9.91 9.34 15.32
N PRO A 346 -9.75 8.08 15.73
CA PRO A 346 -8.46 7.53 16.18
C PRO A 346 -7.40 7.65 15.09
N GLN A 347 -6.31 8.37 15.39
CA GLN A 347 -5.18 8.56 14.48
C GLN A 347 -4.04 7.60 14.81
N SER A 348 -3.76 7.43 16.10
CA SER A 348 -2.75 6.50 16.59
C SER A 348 -3.08 5.98 17.98
N TRP A 349 -2.46 4.87 18.33
CA TRP A 349 -2.50 4.26 19.65
C TRP A 349 -1.07 3.90 20.07
N SER A 350 -0.74 4.16 21.33
CA SER A 350 0.56 3.80 21.91
C SER A 350 0.41 3.17 23.27
N TRP A 351 1.25 2.18 23.57
CA TRP A 351 1.21 1.47 24.84
C TRP A 351 2.56 0.83 25.17
N GLU A 352 2.80 0.59 26.45
CA GLU A 352 4.02 0.00 26.99
C GLU A 352 3.69 -0.98 28.11
N THR A 353 4.39 -2.11 28.17
CA THR A 353 4.32 -3.10 29.24
C THR A 353 5.61 -3.92 29.32
N ASP A 354 5.93 -4.42 30.52
CA ASP A 354 7.03 -5.37 30.73
C ASP A 354 6.60 -6.83 30.49
N ASP A 355 5.30 -7.11 30.41
CA ASP A 355 4.78 -8.47 30.22
C ASP A 355 4.57 -8.81 28.73
N ARG A 356 5.38 -9.74 28.24
CA ARG A 356 5.32 -10.26 26.86
C ARG A 356 3.97 -10.90 26.54
N ALA A 357 3.40 -11.68 27.45
CA ALA A 357 2.16 -12.41 27.17
C ALA A 357 1.00 -11.44 27.00
N THR A 358 0.86 -10.46 27.91
CA THR A 358 -0.12 -9.38 27.76
C THR A 358 0.18 -8.53 26.52
N PHE A 359 1.45 -8.23 26.23
CA PHE A 359 1.82 -7.48 25.03
C PHE A 359 1.34 -8.16 23.73
N ILE A 360 1.69 -9.43 23.54
CA ILE A 360 1.31 -10.21 22.36
C ILE A 360 -0.21 -10.34 22.28
N LYS A 361 -0.88 -10.60 23.40
CA LYS A 361 -2.35 -10.68 23.44
C LYS A 361 -3.01 -9.38 22.96
N THR A 362 -2.54 -8.22 23.41
CA THR A 362 -3.11 -6.91 23.02
C THR A 362 -2.78 -6.56 21.58
N ILE A 363 -1.53 -6.74 21.13
CA ILE A 363 -1.12 -6.34 19.78
C ILE A 363 -1.80 -7.17 18.68
N THR A 364 -2.18 -8.43 18.97
CA THR A 364 -2.89 -9.29 18.00
C THR A 364 -4.22 -8.70 17.54
N ARG A 365 -4.86 -7.80 18.29
CA ARG A 365 -6.08 -7.12 17.84
C ARG A 365 -5.86 -6.26 16.58
N PHE A 366 -4.62 -5.83 16.35
CA PHE A 366 -4.23 -5.02 15.20
C PHE A 366 -3.70 -5.83 14.02
N SER A 367 -3.25 -7.07 14.24
CA SER A 367 -2.59 -7.89 13.21
C SER A 367 -3.28 -9.21 12.88
N SER A 368 -4.27 -9.64 13.68
CA SER A 368 -4.92 -10.95 13.54
C SER A 368 -5.90 -11.03 12.37
N ASN A 369 -6.12 -12.25 11.92
CA ASN A 369 -7.10 -12.64 10.90
C ASN A 369 -7.91 -13.87 11.34
N HIS A 370 -7.87 -14.22 12.62
CA HIS A 370 -8.53 -15.43 13.12
C HIS A 370 -10.05 -15.26 13.13
N SER A 371 -10.77 -16.24 12.57
CA SER A 371 -12.23 -16.21 12.41
C SER A 371 -13.00 -16.02 13.72
N SER A 372 -12.59 -16.70 14.79
CA SER A 372 -13.13 -16.55 16.14
C SER A 372 -13.10 -15.12 16.71
N ARG A 373 -12.28 -14.22 16.14
CA ARG A 373 -12.18 -12.82 16.57
C ARG A 373 -12.88 -11.84 15.63
N PHE A 374 -13.48 -12.30 14.54
CA PHE A 374 -14.22 -11.42 13.63
C PHE A 374 -15.34 -10.69 14.39
N GLY A 375 -15.42 -9.38 14.20
CA GLY A 375 -16.26 -8.50 15.01
C GLY A 375 -15.49 -7.68 16.05
N HIS A 376 -14.26 -8.09 16.38
CA HIS A 376 -13.44 -7.52 17.45
C HIS A 376 -12.05 -7.04 16.99
N LEU A 377 -11.69 -7.25 15.72
CA LEU A 377 -10.38 -6.89 15.19
C LEU A 377 -10.38 -5.47 14.63
N LEU A 378 -9.23 -4.81 14.73
CA LEU A 378 -8.97 -3.50 14.13
C LEU A 378 -8.08 -3.57 12.90
N THR A 379 -7.60 -4.77 12.52
CA THR A 379 -6.64 -5.00 11.44
C THR A 379 -6.95 -4.27 10.13
N PRO A 380 -8.20 -4.25 9.60
CA PRO A 380 -8.51 -3.51 8.37
C PRO A 380 -8.40 -1.99 8.49
N LEU A 381 -8.42 -1.44 9.71
CA LEU A 381 -8.32 -0.01 9.99
C LEU A 381 -6.89 0.44 10.26
N VAL A 382 -5.96 -0.50 10.42
CA VAL A 382 -4.56 -0.24 10.74
C VAL A 382 -3.79 0.16 9.49
N ASN A 383 -3.16 1.33 9.54
CA ASN A 383 -2.23 1.80 8.51
C ASN A 383 -0.83 1.17 8.67
N GLY A 384 -0.36 1.04 9.92
CA GLY A 384 0.93 0.44 10.22
C GLY A 384 1.13 0.21 11.71
N VAL A 385 1.96 -0.78 12.03
CA VAL A 385 2.30 -1.22 13.37
C VAL A 385 3.80 -1.12 13.55
N ARG A 386 4.24 -0.45 14.61
CA ARG A 386 5.63 -0.44 15.05
C ARG A 386 5.70 -0.96 16.48
N VAL A 387 6.57 -1.93 16.73
CA VAL A 387 6.81 -2.48 18.06
C VAL A 387 8.29 -2.46 18.39
N SER A 388 8.61 -2.30 19.66
CA SER A 388 9.95 -2.40 20.23
C SER A 388 9.89 -3.29 21.46
N GLY A 389 10.93 -4.07 21.71
CA GLY A 389 11.02 -4.87 22.94
C GLY A 389 12.05 -5.97 22.84
N ALA A 390 12.18 -6.72 23.93
CA ALA A 390 13.13 -7.83 24.10
C ALA A 390 12.75 -9.09 23.29
N PHE A 391 12.44 -8.92 22.01
CA PHE A 391 12.19 -9.99 21.06
C PHE A 391 13.49 -10.73 20.75
N LEU A 392 13.52 -12.01 21.08
CA LEU A 392 14.69 -12.86 20.96
C LEU A 392 14.29 -14.30 20.64
N PRO A 393 14.84 -14.91 19.58
CA PRO A 393 14.68 -16.33 19.34
C PRO A 393 15.50 -17.18 20.31
N THR A 394 14.89 -18.26 20.79
CA THR A 394 15.51 -19.25 21.69
C THR A 394 16.76 -19.88 21.07
N TRP A 395 16.77 -20.10 19.76
CA TRP A 395 17.89 -20.71 19.03
C TRP A 395 19.12 -19.80 18.91
N ASN A 396 19.03 -18.49 19.20
CA ASN A 396 20.15 -17.55 19.09
C ASN A 396 20.94 -17.37 20.40
N GLY A 397 20.81 -18.31 21.35
CA GLY A 397 21.69 -18.41 22.52
C GLY A 397 21.68 -17.17 23.42
N GLY A 398 20.54 -16.50 23.57
CA GLY A 398 20.43 -15.31 24.43
C GLY A 398 20.88 -13.99 23.78
N ARG A 399 21.42 -14.02 22.55
CA ARG A 399 22.00 -12.83 21.90
C ARG A 399 20.94 -12.04 21.15
N GLN A 400 20.62 -10.85 21.63
CA GLN A 400 19.71 -9.96 20.92
C GLN A 400 20.42 -9.33 19.72
N PRO A 401 19.99 -9.62 18.48
CA PRO A 401 20.58 -8.99 17.32
C PRO A 401 20.08 -7.53 17.24
N LYS A 402 20.96 -6.60 16.86
CA LYS A 402 20.64 -5.17 16.77
C LYS A 402 19.97 -4.87 15.44
N LEU A 403 18.71 -5.26 15.33
CA LEU A 403 17.97 -5.19 14.07
C LEU A 403 16.67 -4.41 14.21
N VAL A 404 16.35 -3.73 13.12
CA VAL A 404 15.01 -3.26 12.80
C VAL A 404 14.52 -4.11 11.63
N LEU A 405 13.50 -4.92 11.86
CA LEU A 405 12.88 -5.74 10.82
C LEU A 405 11.67 -5.00 10.27
N LEU A 406 11.63 -4.83 8.95
CA LEU A 406 10.56 -4.14 8.24
C LEU A 406 9.84 -5.17 7.36
N ASP A 407 8.63 -5.53 7.73
CA ASP A 407 7.74 -6.37 6.93
C ASP A 407 6.65 -5.50 6.29
N GLY A 408 6.50 -5.65 4.98
CA GLY A 408 5.58 -4.86 4.17
C GLY A 408 4.63 -5.76 3.39
N GLU A 409 3.75 -5.13 2.62
CA GLU A 409 2.89 -5.85 1.70
C GLU A 409 3.74 -6.70 0.73
N GLY A 410 3.35 -7.95 0.53
CA GLY A 410 4.08 -8.87 -0.35
C GLY A 410 4.17 -8.37 -1.79
N LEU A 411 5.18 -8.84 -2.51
CA LEU A 411 5.28 -8.67 -3.96
C LEU A 411 4.04 -9.37 -4.58
N GLY A 412 3.33 -8.68 -5.48
CA GLY A 412 2.08 -9.17 -6.07
C GLY A 412 2.19 -10.58 -6.68
N HIS A 413 1.07 -11.30 -6.77
CA HIS A 413 1.03 -12.72 -7.18
C HIS A 413 0.57 -12.94 -8.62
N THR A 414 0.14 -11.91 -9.35
CA THR A 414 -0.33 -12.04 -10.75
C THR A 414 0.62 -11.39 -11.76
N PRO A 415 0.70 -11.91 -13.00
CA PRO A 415 1.43 -11.27 -14.09
C PRO A 415 0.98 -9.81 -14.37
N LYS A 416 -0.30 -9.48 -14.09
CA LYS A 416 -0.83 -8.12 -14.21
C LYS A 416 -0.41 -7.20 -13.06
N SER A 417 -0.09 -7.75 -11.89
CA SER A 417 0.51 -7.04 -10.75
C SER A 417 2.04 -6.91 -10.85
N MET A 418 2.65 -7.40 -11.94
CA MET A 418 4.08 -7.23 -12.28
C MET A 418 4.44 -5.81 -12.76
N ALA A 419 3.56 -4.84 -12.55
CA ALA A 419 3.83 -3.42 -12.77
C ALA A 419 5.04 -2.97 -11.93
N ALA A 420 5.60 -1.81 -12.24
CA ALA A 420 6.72 -1.25 -11.49
C ALA A 420 6.48 -1.31 -9.97
N MET A 421 7.56 -1.51 -9.20
CA MET A 421 7.48 -1.47 -7.73
C MET A 421 6.94 -0.11 -7.30
N SER A 422 6.01 -0.09 -6.33
CA SER A 422 5.36 1.15 -5.89
C SER A 422 6.37 2.19 -5.44
N THR A 423 6.03 3.47 -5.56
CA THR A 423 6.93 4.56 -5.14
C THR A 423 7.22 4.51 -3.65
N SER A 424 6.25 4.10 -2.82
CA SER A 424 6.43 3.84 -1.39
C SER A 424 7.46 2.75 -1.11
N LEU A 425 7.42 1.65 -1.85
CA LEU A 425 8.35 0.54 -1.68
C LEU A 425 9.77 0.91 -2.14
N THR A 426 9.90 1.66 -3.22
CA THR A 426 11.19 2.19 -3.69
C THR A 426 11.83 3.10 -2.63
N ARG A 427 11.09 4.02 -2.02
CA ARG A 427 11.61 4.86 -0.91
C ARG A 427 12.03 4.02 0.31
N ARG A 428 11.34 2.90 0.58
CA ARG A 428 11.72 1.96 1.64
C ARG A 428 13.04 1.25 1.33
N ILE A 429 13.21 0.73 0.11
CA ILE A 429 14.48 0.12 -0.37
C ILE A 429 15.67 1.08 -0.23
N GLU A 430 15.45 2.37 -0.51
CA GLU A 430 16.50 3.38 -0.39
C GLU A 430 16.90 3.63 1.08
N SER A 431 15.93 3.63 2.00
CA SER A 431 16.12 3.92 3.42
C SER A 431 16.55 2.73 4.30
N THR A 432 16.67 1.54 3.72
CA THR A 432 17.15 0.32 4.41
C THR A 432 18.62 0.02 4.18
N ASP A 433 19.19 -0.77 5.09
CA ASP A 433 20.57 -1.25 5.00
C ASP A 433 20.62 -2.61 4.28
N ALA A 434 19.69 -3.51 4.61
CA ALA A 434 19.57 -4.84 4.02
C ALA A 434 18.18 -5.07 3.40
N ILE A 435 18.15 -5.89 2.35
CA ILE A 435 16.94 -6.32 1.66
C ILE A 435 16.97 -7.84 1.60
N VAL A 436 16.14 -8.47 2.42
CA VAL A 436 16.00 -9.93 2.48
C VAL A 436 14.87 -10.32 1.53
N LEU A 437 15.24 -10.77 0.32
CA LEU A 437 14.30 -11.32 -0.65
C LEU A 437 14.03 -12.79 -0.32
N VAL A 438 12.85 -13.03 0.25
CA VAL A 438 12.32 -14.32 0.65
C VAL A 438 11.57 -14.95 -0.52
N ASP A 439 11.98 -16.15 -0.91
CA ASP A 439 11.41 -16.89 -2.03
C ASP A 439 11.16 -18.37 -1.66
N ASN A 440 10.24 -19.03 -2.36
CA ASN A 440 9.89 -20.42 -2.08
C ASN A 440 10.88 -21.37 -2.79
N ALA A 441 11.57 -22.23 -2.05
CA ALA A 441 12.54 -23.18 -2.61
C ALA A 441 11.92 -24.26 -3.50
N VAL A 442 10.62 -24.57 -3.35
CA VAL A 442 9.90 -25.56 -4.15
C VAL A 442 9.63 -25.03 -5.56
N GLN A 443 9.33 -23.72 -5.66
CA GLN A 443 9.11 -23.02 -6.93
C GLN A 443 9.92 -21.72 -6.95
N PRO A 444 11.26 -21.81 -7.02
CA PRO A 444 12.11 -20.64 -6.90
C PRO A 444 12.01 -19.76 -8.14
N MET A 445 12.29 -18.47 -7.95
CA MET A 445 12.55 -17.48 -9.00
C MET A 445 11.38 -17.28 -9.95
N GLN A 446 10.16 -17.27 -9.37
CA GLN A 446 8.96 -16.85 -10.07
C GLN A 446 9.01 -15.37 -10.44
N ALA A 447 8.05 -14.95 -11.25
CA ALA A 447 8.03 -13.65 -11.91
C ALA A 447 8.23 -12.44 -10.95
N ALA A 448 7.63 -12.47 -9.76
CA ALA A 448 7.70 -11.36 -8.79
C ALA A 448 9.07 -11.21 -8.10
N PRO A 449 9.69 -12.27 -7.53
CA PRO A 449 11.09 -12.22 -7.08
C PRO A 449 12.04 -11.72 -8.18
N VAL A 450 11.86 -12.18 -9.43
CA VAL A 450 12.65 -11.73 -10.58
C VAL A 450 12.50 -10.24 -10.85
N ALA A 451 11.27 -9.73 -10.82
CA ALA A 451 11.02 -8.30 -10.99
C ALA A 451 11.68 -7.46 -9.88
N ALA A 452 11.63 -7.93 -8.61
CA ALA A 452 12.29 -7.27 -7.50
C ALA A 452 13.83 -7.27 -7.67
N MET A 453 14.42 -8.38 -8.11
CA MET A 453 15.87 -8.43 -8.40
C MET A 453 16.27 -7.46 -9.50
N LYS A 454 15.49 -7.37 -10.59
CA LYS A 454 15.73 -6.39 -11.67
C LYS A 454 15.74 -4.97 -11.13
N GLU A 455 14.75 -4.60 -10.32
CA GLU A 455 14.67 -3.27 -9.70
C GLU A 455 15.89 -3.02 -8.77
N MET A 456 16.34 -4.01 -8.01
CA MET A 456 17.50 -3.84 -7.12
C MET A 456 18.78 -3.54 -7.91
N ILE A 457 18.93 -4.14 -9.09
CA ILE A 457 20.05 -3.86 -9.98
C ILE A 457 19.92 -2.45 -10.58
N THR A 458 18.78 -2.12 -11.19
CA THR A 458 18.63 -0.86 -11.92
C THR A 458 18.58 0.36 -10.98
N SER A 459 18.29 0.14 -9.69
CA SER A 459 18.44 1.13 -8.61
C SER A 459 19.80 1.14 -7.91
N GLY A 460 20.77 0.33 -8.34
CA GLY A 460 22.09 0.26 -7.71
C GLY A 460 22.06 -0.23 -6.26
N SER A 461 21.00 -0.95 -5.87
CA SER A 461 20.79 -1.48 -4.52
C SER A 461 21.15 -2.97 -4.40
N ALA A 462 21.76 -3.56 -5.42
CA ALA A 462 22.12 -4.98 -5.46
C ALA A 462 23.03 -5.41 -4.28
N SER A 463 23.90 -4.53 -3.80
CA SER A 463 24.76 -4.77 -2.63
C SER A 463 23.99 -4.95 -1.32
N LYS A 464 22.71 -4.51 -1.26
CA LYS A 464 21.82 -4.72 -0.11
C LYS A 464 21.08 -6.06 -0.15
N LEU A 465 21.09 -6.78 -1.28
CA LEU A 465 20.23 -7.94 -1.54
C LEU A 465 20.75 -9.22 -0.88
N LEU A 466 19.95 -9.84 -0.02
CA LEU A 466 20.16 -11.15 0.59
C LEU A 466 19.04 -12.08 0.12
N LEU A 467 19.36 -13.27 -0.39
CA LEU A 467 18.39 -14.24 -0.90
C LEU A 467 18.12 -15.30 0.17
N VAL A 468 16.85 -15.50 0.54
CA VAL A 468 16.44 -16.53 1.52
C VAL A 468 15.40 -17.42 0.88
N PHE A 469 15.77 -18.67 0.63
CA PHE A 469 14.86 -19.70 0.14
C PHE A 469 14.23 -20.46 1.31
N THR A 470 12.92 -20.29 1.50
CA THR A 470 12.09 -20.95 2.51
C THR A 470 11.49 -22.26 1.97
N HIS A 471 10.78 -23.03 2.80
CA HIS A 471 10.21 -24.34 2.43
C HIS A 471 11.26 -25.31 1.87
N PHE A 472 12.53 -25.13 2.28
CA PHE A 472 13.63 -25.94 1.75
C PHE A 472 13.53 -27.42 2.16
N ASP A 473 12.87 -27.69 3.27
CA ASP A 473 12.52 -29.02 3.73
C ASP A 473 11.52 -29.73 2.80
N GLU A 474 10.65 -28.97 2.12
CA GLU A 474 9.68 -29.48 1.15
C GLU A 474 10.24 -29.77 -0.24
N VAL A 475 11.47 -29.32 -0.55
CA VAL A 475 12.12 -29.64 -1.83
C VAL A 475 12.38 -31.15 -1.89
N LYS A 476 11.60 -31.86 -2.70
CA LYS A 476 11.62 -33.34 -2.81
C LYS A 476 11.88 -33.76 -4.26
N GLY A 477 12.51 -34.91 -4.43
CA GLY A 477 12.76 -35.51 -5.75
C GLY A 477 13.65 -36.75 -5.62
N ASP A 478 13.37 -37.79 -6.40
CA ASP A 478 14.12 -39.05 -6.37
C ASP A 478 15.61 -38.85 -6.69
N ASN A 479 15.93 -37.78 -7.42
CA ASN A 479 17.28 -37.36 -7.79
C ASN A 479 17.94 -36.39 -6.78
N LEU A 480 17.30 -36.07 -5.65
CA LEU A 480 17.79 -35.12 -4.64
C LEU A 480 18.09 -35.81 -3.31
N PRO A 481 19.13 -36.67 -3.23
CA PRO A 481 19.36 -37.56 -2.09
C PRO A 481 19.82 -36.85 -0.81
N ASN A 482 20.28 -35.61 -0.91
CA ASN A 482 20.80 -34.86 0.23
C ASN A 482 20.59 -33.35 0.04
N ALA A 483 20.88 -32.59 1.10
CA ALA A 483 20.65 -31.15 1.12
C ALA A 483 21.51 -30.37 0.10
N ALA A 484 22.73 -30.81 -0.19
CA ALA A 484 23.57 -30.17 -1.21
C ALA A 484 22.98 -30.34 -2.63
N ALA A 485 22.42 -31.51 -2.93
CA ALA A 485 21.71 -31.73 -4.19
C ALA A 485 20.46 -30.84 -4.30
N LYS A 486 19.71 -30.67 -3.21
CA LYS A 486 18.57 -29.74 -3.14
C LYS A 486 19.00 -28.29 -3.36
N GLU A 487 20.08 -27.84 -2.72
CA GLU A 487 20.65 -26.50 -2.95
C GLU A 487 21.01 -26.28 -4.42
N GLN A 488 21.75 -27.22 -5.02
CA GLN A 488 22.16 -27.13 -6.42
C GLN A 488 20.95 -27.07 -7.36
N HIS A 489 19.88 -27.81 -7.06
CA HIS A 489 18.63 -27.75 -7.82
C HIS A 489 17.99 -26.36 -7.81
N VAL A 490 17.91 -25.73 -6.62
CA VAL A 490 17.36 -24.37 -6.48
C VAL A 490 18.27 -23.34 -7.17
N LEU A 491 19.59 -23.46 -6.98
CA LEU A 491 20.58 -22.57 -7.60
C LEU A 491 20.55 -22.65 -9.13
N ALA A 492 20.40 -23.84 -9.72
CA ALA A 492 20.30 -24.00 -11.17
C ALA A 492 19.08 -23.26 -11.75
N SER A 493 17.94 -23.29 -11.04
CA SER A 493 16.75 -22.51 -11.42
C SER A 493 17.00 -21.02 -11.37
N ALA A 494 17.71 -20.54 -10.34
CA ALA A 494 18.12 -19.15 -10.24
C ALA A 494 19.08 -18.73 -11.35
N GLU A 495 20.10 -19.53 -11.66
CA GLU A 495 21.09 -19.22 -12.71
C GLU A 495 20.46 -18.98 -14.09
N ASN A 496 19.45 -19.77 -14.47
CA ASN A 496 18.72 -19.57 -15.73
C ASN A 496 18.02 -18.21 -15.78
N VAL A 497 17.46 -17.78 -14.65
CA VAL A 497 16.81 -16.48 -14.54
C VAL A 497 17.83 -15.35 -14.60
N LEU A 498 19.00 -15.49 -13.98
CA LEU A 498 20.03 -14.45 -14.02
C LEU A 498 20.53 -14.22 -15.44
N ALA A 499 20.66 -15.29 -16.25
CA ALA A 499 21.01 -15.18 -17.67
C ALA A 499 19.96 -14.36 -18.45
N SER A 500 18.67 -14.60 -18.22
CA SER A 500 17.59 -13.81 -18.84
C SER A 500 17.62 -12.34 -18.41
N ILE A 501 17.94 -12.05 -17.15
CA ILE A 501 18.15 -10.68 -16.68
C ILE A 501 19.35 -10.04 -17.40
N GLY A 502 20.43 -10.80 -17.61
CA GLY A 502 21.63 -10.37 -18.34
C GLY A 502 21.36 -10.01 -19.80
N GLU A 503 20.49 -10.76 -20.48
CA GLU A 503 20.07 -10.44 -21.86
C GLU A 503 19.33 -9.09 -21.96
N GLU A 504 18.54 -8.73 -20.95
CA GLU A 504 17.74 -7.50 -20.93
C GLU A 504 18.54 -6.29 -20.43
N LEU A 505 19.27 -6.45 -19.32
CA LEU A 505 19.93 -5.35 -18.61
C LEU A 505 21.44 -5.30 -18.83
N GLY A 506 22.05 -6.30 -19.46
CA GLY A 506 23.49 -6.38 -19.74
C GLY A 506 24.27 -7.29 -18.79
N PRO A 507 25.53 -7.62 -19.14
CA PRO A 507 26.33 -8.62 -18.42
C PRO A 507 26.74 -8.20 -17.00
N PHE A 508 26.81 -6.89 -16.71
CA PHE A 508 27.09 -6.41 -15.36
C PHE A 508 25.92 -6.69 -14.40
N ALA A 509 24.67 -6.59 -14.88
CA ALA A 509 23.49 -6.97 -14.10
C ALA A 509 23.54 -8.46 -13.70
N GLU A 510 23.82 -9.34 -14.67
CA GLU A 510 23.94 -10.78 -14.44
C GLU A 510 25.06 -11.09 -13.44
N ARG A 511 26.24 -10.47 -13.63
CA ARG A 511 27.40 -10.69 -12.76
C ARG A 511 27.11 -10.25 -11.32
N ALA A 512 26.51 -9.08 -11.13
CA ALA A 512 26.16 -8.58 -9.80
C ALA A 512 25.25 -9.58 -9.07
N LEU A 513 24.20 -10.08 -9.73
CA LEU A 513 23.31 -11.07 -9.15
C LEU A 513 23.97 -12.42 -8.89
N ARG A 514 24.84 -12.91 -9.81
CA ARG A 514 25.60 -14.15 -9.59
C ARG A 514 26.50 -14.03 -8.36
N GLY A 515 27.12 -12.87 -8.16
CA GLY A 515 27.88 -12.57 -6.93
C GLY A 515 27.01 -12.67 -5.68
N ARG A 516 25.82 -12.05 -5.68
CA ARG A 516 24.87 -12.14 -4.55
C ARG A 516 24.38 -13.57 -4.31
N LEU A 517 24.10 -14.33 -5.37
CA LEU A 517 23.68 -15.73 -5.24
C LEU A 517 24.77 -16.62 -4.61
N LYS A 518 26.04 -16.29 -4.86
CA LYS A 518 27.18 -17.01 -4.29
C LYS A 518 27.44 -16.66 -2.83
N ASP A 519 27.43 -15.38 -2.49
CA ASP A 519 27.93 -14.89 -1.19
C ASP A 519 26.81 -14.54 -0.19
N ALA A 520 25.57 -14.40 -0.65
CA ALA A 520 24.44 -13.88 0.13
C ALA A 520 23.15 -14.69 -0.08
N CYS A 521 23.26 -16.01 -0.20
CA CYS A 521 22.14 -16.94 -0.39
C CYS A 521 22.00 -17.93 0.78
N PHE A 522 20.80 -18.05 1.32
CA PHE A 522 20.50 -18.87 2.50
C PHE A 522 19.32 -19.79 2.27
N PHE A 523 19.37 -21.01 2.83
CA PHE A 523 18.35 -22.04 2.66
C PHE A 523 17.77 -22.46 4.00
N VAL A 524 16.50 -22.16 4.24
CA VAL A 524 15.82 -22.39 5.53
C VAL A 524 14.58 -23.26 5.35
N GLY A 525 14.35 -24.16 6.30
CA GLY A 525 13.19 -25.07 6.31
C GLY A 525 12.74 -25.40 7.72
N GLY A 526 11.47 -25.77 7.86
CA GLY A 526 10.80 -26.01 9.16
C GLY A 526 10.78 -24.76 10.06
N ILE A 527 10.65 -23.57 9.47
CA ILE A 527 10.64 -22.28 10.18
C ILE A 527 9.26 -21.89 10.72
N ASP A 528 8.24 -22.67 10.38
CA ASP A 528 6.88 -22.61 10.88
C ASP A 528 6.74 -23.19 12.30
N GLY A 529 7.65 -24.06 12.72
CA GLY A 529 7.70 -24.65 14.06
C GLY A 529 8.96 -24.30 14.87
N ASP A 530 9.08 -24.89 16.06
CA ASP A 530 10.21 -24.62 16.96
C ASP A 530 11.53 -25.28 16.50
N LEU A 531 12.58 -24.46 16.39
CA LEU A 531 13.91 -24.89 15.96
C LEU A 531 14.72 -25.50 17.11
N ASP A 532 14.56 -26.81 17.30
CA ASP A 532 15.39 -27.63 18.18
C ASP A 532 16.83 -27.88 17.67
N ALA A 533 17.84 -27.29 18.34
CA ALA A 533 19.26 -27.44 18.01
C ALA A 533 19.82 -28.87 18.10
N THR A 534 19.09 -29.80 18.74
CA THR A 534 19.49 -31.22 18.83
C THR A 534 19.18 -32.00 17.54
N LYS A 535 18.18 -31.55 16.76
CA LYS A 535 17.81 -32.17 15.48
C LYS A 535 18.76 -31.70 14.38
N LYS A 536 19.31 -32.64 13.61
CA LYS A 536 20.30 -32.33 12.55
C LYS A 536 19.78 -31.36 11.49
N THR A 537 18.53 -31.51 11.06
CA THR A 537 17.87 -30.64 10.08
C THR A 537 17.71 -29.22 10.62
N HIS A 538 17.23 -29.08 11.86
CA HIS A 538 17.05 -27.78 12.51
C HIS A 538 18.38 -27.09 12.77
N LYS A 539 19.42 -27.84 13.20
CA LYS A 539 20.77 -27.29 13.37
C LYS A 539 21.31 -26.64 12.09
N ARG A 540 20.99 -27.19 10.91
CA ARG A 540 21.33 -26.58 9.62
C ARG A 540 20.55 -25.28 9.41
N THR A 541 19.23 -25.28 9.62
CA THR A 541 18.40 -24.07 9.51
C THR A 541 18.89 -22.97 10.45
N ILE A 542 19.18 -23.30 11.72
CA ILE A 542 19.74 -22.37 12.71
C ILE A 542 21.07 -21.78 12.21
N GLY A 543 21.97 -22.62 11.67
CA GLY A 543 23.24 -22.14 11.10
C GLY A 543 23.03 -21.18 9.92
N GLN A 544 22.03 -21.42 9.08
CA GLN A 544 21.67 -20.54 7.95
C GLN A 544 21.08 -19.21 8.44
N LEU A 545 20.20 -19.23 9.45
CA LEU A 545 19.67 -18.01 10.08
C LEU A 545 20.77 -17.20 10.78
N GLN A 546 21.71 -17.85 11.46
CA GLN A 546 22.86 -17.19 12.07
C GLN A 546 23.78 -16.56 11.01
N ALA A 547 24.01 -17.25 9.89
CA ALA A 547 24.78 -16.70 8.77
C ALA A 547 24.07 -15.51 8.12
N LEU A 548 22.74 -15.55 7.99
CA LEU A 548 21.92 -14.43 7.54
C LEU A 548 22.07 -13.22 8.47
N LEU A 549 21.96 -13.42 9.79
CA LEU A 549 22.14 -12.35 10.78
C LEU A 549 23.53 -11.72 10.68
N ALA A 550 24.59 -12.53 10.51
CA ALA A 550 25.95 -12.04 10.33
C ALA A 550 26.12 -11.25 9.02
N ALA A 551 25.49 -11.70 7.93
CA ALA A 551 25.52 -10.99 6.65
C ALA A 551 24.79 -9.64 6.73
N ILE A 552 23.67 -9.56 7.46
CA ILE A 552 22.97 -8.28 7.70
C ILE A 552 23.86 -7.32 8.49
N ASP A 553 24.55 -7.80 9.53
CA ASP A 553 25.43 -6.97 10.36
C ASP A 553 26.57 -6.33 9.55
N ALA A 554 27.19 -7.12 8.66
CA ALA A 554 28.31 -6.69 7.81
C ALA A 554 27.89 -5.87 6.58
N ILE A 555 26.60 -5.78 6.24
CA ILE A 555 26.15 -5.27 4.92
C ILE A 555 26.46 -3.79 4.65
N VAL A 556 26.70 -3.00 5.71
CA VAL A 556 26.98 -1.56 5.61
C VAL A 556 28.46 -1.26 5.38
N GLU A 557 29.33 -2.28 5.40
CA GLU A 557 30.75 -2.12 5.10
C GLU A 557 30.93 -1.66 3.65
N LYS A 558 31.51 -0.46 3.48
CA LYS A 558 31.69 0.14 2.16
C LYS A 558 33.05 -0.23 1.57
N PRO A 559 33.09 -0.70 0.31
CA PRO A 559 34.36 -0.89 -0.38
C PRO A 559 35.08 0.45 -0.59
N GLU A 560 36.40 0.40 -0.75
CA GLU A 560 37.20 1.61 -1.01
C GLU A 560 36.70 2.36 -2.25
N PRO A 561 36.64 3.70 -2.24
CA PRO A 561 36.19 4.47 -3.38
C PRO A 561 37.04 4.23 -4.64
N VAL A 562 36.37 3.99 -5.77
CA VAL A 562 37.05 3.85 -7.07
C VAL A 562 37.42 5.24 -7.62
N LEU A 563 38.71 5.43 -7.91
CA LEU A 563 39.26 6.68 -8.44
C LEU A 563 38.86 6.96 -9.89
N ALA A 564 38.73 5.91 -10.72
CA ALA A 564 38.37 6.04 -12.12
C ALA A 564 36.90 6.46 -12.30
N LYS A 565 36.66 7.43 -13.19
CA LYS A 565 35.34 8.02 -13.44
C LYS A 565 34.93 7.90 -14.90
N PRO A 566 33.69 7.48 -15.20
CA PRO A 566 33.20 7.33 -16.56
C PRO A 566 32.85 8.70 -17.18
N VAL A 567 32.94 8.75 -18.51
CA VAL A 567 32.47 9.85 -19.35
C VAL A 567 31.41 9.28 -20.28
N TYR A 568 30.21 9.85 -20.26
CA TYR A 568 29.04 9.42 -21.04
C TYR A 568 28.79 10.34 -22.23
N ASP A 569 28.16 9.81 -23.27
CA ASP A 569 27.71 10.56 -24.44
C ASP A 569 26.32 11.13 -24.23
N ARG A 570 26.14 12.45 -24.38
CA ARG A 570 24.82 13.07 -24.37
C ARG A 570 23.90 12.53 -25.47
N MET A 571 24.42 12.08 -26.63
CA MET A 571 23.58 11.51 -27.69
C MET A 571 22.94 10.17 -27.29
N ASN A 572 23.69 9.30 -26.61
CA ASN A 572 23.17 8.03 -26.12
C ASN A 572 22.08 8.23 -25.05
N LEU A 573 22.19 9.30 -24.25
CA LEU A 573 21.14 9.69 -23.33
C LEU A 573 19.83 10.03 -24.05
N VAL A 574 19.88 10.76 -25.18
CA VAL A 574 18.67 11.08 -25.96
C VAL A 574 17.95 9.81 -26.40
N LEU A 575 18.70 8.81 -26.88
CA LEU A 575 18.15 7.52 -27.30
C LEU A 575 17.53 6.75 -26.12
N ALA A 576 18.19 6.74 -24.96
CA ALA A 576 17.67 6.11 -23.75
C ALA A 576 16.34 6.74 -23.29
N VAL A 577 16.26 8.07 -23.27
CA VAL A 577 15.04 8.82 -22.89
C VAL A 577 13.91 8.55 -23.88
N LYS A 578 14.21 8.53 -25.18
CA LYS A 578 13.22 8.23 -26.21
C LYS A 578 12.63 6.83 -26.03
N ASN A 579 13.48 5.81 -25.90
CA ASN A 579 13.02 4.43 -25.74
C ASN A 579 12.22 4.24 -24.45
N ALA A 580 12.56 4.96 -23.37
CA ALA A 580 11.80 4.94 -22.11
C ALA A 580 10.40 5.53 -22.29
N ALA A 581 10.27 6.68 -22.97
CA ALA A 581 8.98 7.30 -23.26
C ALA A 581 8.10 6.40 -24.14
N GLU A 582 8.65 5.84 -25.21
CA GLU A 582 7.93 4.90 -26.09
C GLU A 582 7.42 3.68 -25.30
N SER A 583 8.28 3.08 -24.48
CA SER A 583 7.90 1.92 -23.65
C SER A 583 6.80 2.26 -22.62
N PHE A 584 6.79 3.48 -22.10
CA PHE A 584 5.74 3.96 -21.19
C PHE A 584 4.39 4.09 -21.90
N HIS A 585 4.34 4.71 -23.08
CA HIS A 585 3.11 4.85 -23.88
C HIS A 585 2.58 3.50 -24.37
N ASP A 586 3.47 2.63 -24.86
CA ASP A 586 3.15 1.27 -25.31
C ASP A 586 2.55 0.37 -24.22
N ALA A 587 2.79 0.72 -22.96
CA ALA A 587 2.22 0.04 -21.80
C ALA A 587 0.87 0.65 -21.37
N TRP A 588 0.70 1.96 -21.49
CA TRP A 588 -0.45 2.69 -20.93
C TRP A 588 -1.58 2.97 -21.92
N TRP A 589 -1.31 3.29 -23.19
CA TRP A 589 -2.37 3.57 -24.17
C TRP A 589 -3.33 2.38 -24.36
N PRO A 590 -2.87 1.13 -24.49
CA PRO A 590 -3.78 -0.01 -24.59
C PRO A 590 -4.61 -0.25 -23.32
N ARG A 591 -4.05 0.02 -22.14
CA ARG A 591 -4.77 -0.09 -20.86
C ARG A 591 -5.88 0.96 -20.75
N LEU A 592 -5.65 2.16 -21.29
CA LEU A 592 -6.65 3.22 -21.37
C LEU A 592 -7.69 2.99 -22.48
N GLY A 593 -7.44 2.04 -23.39
CA GLY A 593 -8.28 1.81 -24.57
C GLY A 593 -8.12 2.88 -25.65
N LEU A 594 -7.00 3.62 -25.64
CA LEU A 594 -6.66 4.62 -26.67
C LEU A 594 -5.94 4.00 -27.87
N ASP A 595 -5.33 2.83 -27.68
CA ASP A 595 -4.68 2.05 -28.71
C ASP A 595 -5.01 0.55 -28.55
N TYR A 596 -4.81 -0.23 -29.61
CA TYR A 596 -5.02 -1.68 -29.59
C TYR A 596 -3.69 -2.44 -29.56
N LYS A 597 -3.53 -3.31 -28.55
CA LYS A 597 -2.38 -4.21 -28.45
C LYS A 597 -2.85 -5.64 -28.16
N PRO A 598 -2.53 -6.63 -29.02
CA PRO A 598 -2.88 -8.03 -28.78
C PRO A 598 -2.42 -8.50 -27.39
N GLY A 599 -3.32 -9.16 -26.65
CA GLY A 599 -3.05 -9.66 -25.30
C GLY A 599 -3.19 -8.62 -24.18
N VAL A 600 -3.42 -7.34 -24.49
CA VAL A 600 -3.69 -6.29 -23.49
C VAL A 600 -5.14 -5.84 -23.60
N SER A 601 -5.90 -5.98 -22.51
CA SER A 601 -7.28 -5.51 -22.42
C SER A 601 -7.37 -4.09 -21.84
N LYS A 602 -8.30 -3.28 -22.34
CA LYS A 602 -8.74 -2.03 -21.69
C LYS A 602 -9.09 -2.31 -20.22
N GLU A 603 -8.61 -1.45 -19.33
CA GLU A 603 -8.91 -1.49 -17.90
C GLU A 603 -10.34 -1.02 -17.62
N HIS A 604 -10.94 -1.57 -16.56
CA HIS A 604 -12.30 -1.20 -16.17
C HIS A 604 -12.38 0.26 -15.71
N TRP A 605 -13.42 0.98 -16.14
CA TRP A 605 -13.54 2.42 -15.92
C TRP A 605 -13.45 2.82 -14.44
N LYS A 606 -14.05 2.04 -13.52
CA LYS A 606 -14.00 2.29 -12.07
C LYS A 606 -12.56 2.37 -11.55
N ARG A 607 -11.66 1.54 -12.09
CA ARG A 607 -10.25 1.51 -11.68
C ARG A 607 -9.50 2.74 -12.17
N ILE A 608 -9.75 3.16 -13.41
CA ILE A 608 -9.18 4.41 -13.97
C ILE A 608 -9.75 5.64 -13.25
N TRP A 609 -11.03 5.64 -12.90
CA TRP A 609 -11.67 6.68 -12.10
C TRP A 609 -11.06 6.77 -10.70
N ALA A 610 -10.88 5.63 -10.01
CA ALA A 610 -10.25 5.56 -8.70
C ALA A 610 -8.78 6.01 -8.72
N LEU A 611 -8.02 5.64 -9.77
CA LEU A 611 -6.67 6.15 -10.02
C LEU A 611 -6.68 7.68 -10.17
N SER A 612 -7.60 8.20 -10.99
CA SER A 612 -7.72 9.64 -11.26
C SER A 612 -7.97 10.42 -9.98
N ARG A 613 -8.87 9.92 -9.13
CA ARG A 613 -9.17 10.51 -7.80
C ARG A 613 -7.93 10.59 -6.90
N ARG A 614 -7.17 9.50 -6.84
CA ARG A 614 -5.96 9.42 -6.00
C ARG A 614 -4.91 10.42 -6.45
N LEU A 615 -4.65 10.50 -7.75
CA LEU A 615 -3.68 11.43 -8.32
C LEU A 615 -4.16 12.89 -8.28
N SER A 616 -5.47 13.15 -8.36
CA SER A 616 -6.08 14.48 -8.29
C SER A 616 -6.16 15.07 -6.88
N THR A 617 -6.10 14.23 -5.85
CA THR A 617 -6.30 14.61 -4.45
C THR A 617 -4.97 14.66 -3.72
N PRO A 618 -4.54 15.81 -3.17
CA PRO A 618 -3.34 15.86 -2.36
C PRO A 618 -3.47 14.98 -1.11
N GLY A 619 -2.38 14.33 -0.71
CA GLY A 619 -2.35 13.44 0.47
C GLY A 619 -2.76 11.99 0.20
N LEU A 620 -3.42 11.67 -0.93
CA LEU A 620 -3.65 10.28 -1.34
C LEU A 620 -2.40 9.70 -2.04
N GLY A 621 -2.35 8.37 -2.20
CA GLY A 621 -1.28 7.71 -2.95
C GLY A 621 -1.24 8.09 -4.44
N ASP A 622 -0.19 7.69 -5.14
CA ASP A 622 0.01 7.90 -6.58
C ASP A 622 -0.27 6.64 -7.43
N GLU A 623 -0.95 5.66 -6.84
CA GLU A 623 -1.30 4.39 -7.45
C GLU A 623 -2.66 3.86 -6.98
N TYR A 624 -3.25 2.98 -7.80
CA TYR A 624 -4.43 2.19 -7.47
C TYR A 624 -4.23 0.74 -7.93
N ASP A 625 -4.06 -0.18 -6.99
CA ASP A 625 -3.82 -1.60 -7.26
C ASP A 625 -2.58 -1.82 -8.18
N ASN A 626 -2.76 -2.31 -9.42
CA ASN A 626 -1.67 -2.48 -10.38
C ASN A 626 -1.48 -1.26 -11.33
N LEU A 627 -2.25 -0.19 -11.15
CA LEU A 627 -2.18 1.03 -11.92
C LEU A 627 -1.23 2.03 -11.25
N LYS A 628 0.00 2.13 -11.77
CA LYS A 628 1.12 2.83 -11.10
C LYS A 628 1.88 3.75 -12.06
N PRO A 629 1.24 4.80 -12.64
CA PRO A 629 1.85 5.54 -13.74
C PRO A 629 3.15 6.27 -13.36
N VAL A 630 3.26 6.74 -12.11
CA VAL A 630 4.50 7.34 -11.59
C VAL A 630 5.63 6.31 -11.52
N ALA A 631 5.36 5.14 -10.91
CA ALA A 631 6.34 4.08 -10.79
C ALA A 631 6.73 3.50 -12.15
N ASP A 632 5.77 3.35 -13.07
CA ASP A 632 6.02 2.83 -14.42
C ASP A 632 6.92 3.78 -15.21
N LEU A 633 6.68 5.10 -15.20
CA LEU A 633 7.57 6.06 -15.86
C LEU A 633 8.98 6.04 -15.25
N ARG A 634 9.08 6.04 -13.91
CA ARG A 634 10.37 5.92 -13.21
C ARG A 634 11.11 4.68 -13.69
N LYS A 635 10.46 3.51 -13.67
CA LYS A 635 11.05 2.24 -14.06
C LYS A 635 11.56 2.28 -15.51
N GLN A 636 10.75 2.75 -16.46
CA GLN A 636 11.18 2.83 -17.86
C GLN A 636 12.42 3.72 -18.04
N LEU A 637 12.48 4.86 -17.34
CA LEU A 637 13.68 5.71 -17.35
C LEU A 637 14.87 5.00 -16.71
N GLN A 638 14.67 4.42 -15.54
CA GLN A 638 15.70 3.78 -14.74
C GLN A 638 16.36 2.60 -15.45
N ASP A 639 15.56 1.72 -16.07
CA ASP A 639 16.06 0.57 -16.83
C ASP A 639 16.92 1.03 -18.03
N ARG A 640 16.47 2.05 -18.78
CA ARG A 640 17.23 2.59 -19.93
C ARG A 640 18.48 3.35 -19.51
N LEU A 641 18.41 4.11 -18.41
CA LEU A 641 19.56 4.80 -17.84
C LEU A 641 20.59 3.81 -17.29
N TYR A 642 20.17 2.72 -16.65
CA TYR A 642 21.09 1.69 -16.18
C TYR A 642 21.89 1.04 -17.32
N VAL A 643 21.25 0.78 -18.46
CA VAL A 643 21.94 0.30 -19.67
C VAL A 643 22.92 1.35 -20.20
N LEU A 644 22.56 2.63 -20.20
CA LEU A 644 23.47 3.73 -20.56
C LEU A 644 24.71 3.76 -19.65
N LEU A 645 24.53 3.61 -18.33
CA LEU A 645 25.62 3.68 -17.35
C LEU A 645 26.70 2.62 -17.58
N GLN A 646 26.33 1.44 -18.07
CA GLN A 646 27.25 0.34 -18.38
C GLN A 646 28.07 0.58 -19.65
N ASN A 647 27.74 1.60 -20.45
CA ASN A 647 28.36 1.87 -21.74
C ASN A 647 28.99 3.28 -21.78
N PRO A 648 29.99 3.58 -20.93
CA PRO A 648 30.70 4.86 -20.98
C PRO A 648 31.53 4.98 -22.27
N LEU A 649 31.67 6.20 -22.80
CA LEU A 649 32.56 6.49 -23.93
C LEU A 649 34.02 6.21 -23.60
N ARG A 650 34.42 6.56 -22.37
CA ARG A 650 35.77 6.36 -21.82
C ARG A 650 35.78 6.54 -20.31
N TRP A 651 36.92 6.22 -19.70
CA TRP A 651 37.18 6.43 -18.28
C TRP A 651 38.35 7.38 -18.06
N VAL A 652 38.36 8.10 -16.94
CA VAL A 652 39.44 9.01 -16.53
C VAL A 652 39.86 8.67 -15.08
N PRO A 653 41.16 8.48 -14.76
CA PRO A 653 42.32 8.59 -15.66
C PRO A 653 42.48 7.40 -16.63
N ALA A 654 41.98 6.22 -16.27
CA ALA A 654 41.98 5.02 -17.10
C ALA A 654 40.83 4.09 -16.68
N GLU A 655 40.43 3.18 -17.56
CA GLU A 655 39.40 2.19 -17.27
C GLU A 655 39.89 1.21 -16.20
N PRO A 656 39.06 0.89 -15.17
CA PRO A 656 39.41 -0.16 -14.22
C PRO A 656 39.67 -1.48 -14.93
N THR A 657 40.75 -2.17 -14.57
CA THR A 657 41.07 -3.51 -15.09
C THR A 657 40.17 -4.59 -14.50
N ASP A 658 39.53 -4.28 -13.37
CA ASP A 658 38.69 -5.18 -12.61
C ASP A 658 37.21 -4.77 -12.74
N ASP A 659 36.38 -5.74 -13.11
CA ASP A 659 34.95 -5.55 -13.30
C ASP A 659 34.22 -5.29 -11.97
N GLU A 660 34.73 -5.74 -10.82
CA GLU A 660 34.14 -5.40 -9.51
C GLU A 660 34.20 -3.89 -9.25
N ARG A 661 35.33 -3.26 -9.57
CA ARG A 661 35.48 -1.80 -9.47
C ARG A 661 34.58 -1.06 -10.45
N LYS A 662 34.34 -1.59 -11.66
CA LYS A 662 33.37 -0.99 -12.60
C LYS A 662 31.95 -1.08 -12.03
N GLN A 663 31.57 -2.26 -11.53
CA GLN A 663 30.26 -2.49 -10.91
C GLN A 663 30.01 -1.51 -9.77
N GLN A 664 31.00 -1.33 -8.87
CA GLN A 664 30.89 -0.39 -7.75
C GLN A 664 30.58 1.04 -8.22
N VAL A 665 31.17 1.49 -9.34
CA VAL A 665 30.89 2.82 -9.91
C VAL A 665 29.49 2.88 -10.52
N PHE A 666 29.08 1.84 -11.25
CA PHE A 666 27.74 1.77 -11.86
C PHE A 666 26.63 1.75 -10.79
N ASP A 667 26.80 0.95 -9.74
CA ASP A 667 25.85 0.87 -8.63
C ASP A 667 25.72 2.22 -7.91
N GLY A 668 26.84 2.91 -7.67
CA GLY A 668 26.84 4.25 -7.06
C GLY A 668 26.08 5.29 -7.90
N LEU A 669 26.30 5.29 -9.22
CA LEU A 669 25.59 6.16 -10.17
C LEU A 669 24.10 5.81 -10.26
N ALA A 670 23.77 4.52 -10.37
CA ALA A 670 22.39 4.04 -10.45
C ALA A 670 21.60 4.37 -9.18
N ASN A 671 22.23 4.24 -8.00
CA ASN A 671 21.62 4.59 -6.73
C ASN A 671 21.29 6.08 -6.62
N ALA A 672 22.24 6.96 -6.99
CA ALA A 672 21.99 8.40 -7.02
C ALA A 672 20.93 8.81 -8.06
N LEU A 673 20.89 8.13 -9.21
CA LEU A 673 19.88 8.35 -10.25
C LEU A 673 18.48 7.89 -9.82
N SER A 674 18.36 6.78 -9.08
CA SER A 674 17.09 6.23 -8.62
C SER A 674 16.23 7.28 -7.91
N VAL A 675 16.82 7.95 -6.91
CA VAL A 675 16.15 8.95 -6.07
C VAL A 675 15.64 10.11 -6.92
N LYS A 676 16.51 10.70 -7.74
CA LYS A 676 16.18 11.88 -8.56
C LYS A 676 15.19 11.55 -9.68
N THR A 677 15.24 10.33 -10.22
CA THR A 677 14.31 9.86 -11.26
C THR A 677 12.91 9.65 -10.69
N LEU A 678 12.80 9.15 -9.45
CA LEU A 678 11.52 9.03 -8.76
C LEU A 678 10.88 10.41 -8.52
N ASP A 679 11.65 11.39 -8.07
CA ASP A 679 11.15 12.75 -7.85
C ASP A 679 10.75 13.43 -9.17
N LEU A 680 11.52 13.23 -10.25
CA LEU A 680 11.17 13.68 -11.60
C LEU A 680 9.84 13.10 -12.07
N ALA A 681 9.67 11.77 -11.98
CA ALA A 681 8.45 11.10 -12.41
C ALA A 681 7.24 11.53 -11.57
N THR A 682 7.41 11.66 -10.25
CA THR A 682 6.35 12.13 -9.34
C THR A 682 5.89 13.54 -9.70
N ARG A 683 6.84 14.45 -9.95
CA ARG A 683 6.52 15.83 -10.34
C ARG A 683 5.79 15.89 -11.68
N ARG A 684 6.33 15.24 -12.71
CA ARG A 684 5.81 15.33 -14.08
C ARG A 684 4.46 14.64 -14.28
N VAL A 685 4.27 13.45 -13.71
CA VAL A 685 3.02 12.68 -13.88
C VAL A 685 1.94 13.19 -12.93
N ARG A 686 2.28 13.59 -11.70
CA ARG A 686 1.29 13.95 -10.68
C ARG A 686 1.26 15.45 -10.39
N ALA A 687 2.33 16.01 -9.83
CA ALA A 687 2.30 17.34 -9.24
C ALA A 687 1.94 18.44 -10.26
N GLU A 688 2.56 18.42 -11.44
CA GLU A 688 2.33 19.40 -12.50
C GLU A 688 1.02 19.18 -13.27
N ARG A 689 0.41 17.99 -13.13
CA ARG A 689 -0.78 17.57 -13.87
C ARG A 689 -2.00 17.38 -12.99
N MET A 690 -1.94 17.85 -11.75
CA MET A 690 -3.03 17.73 -10.79
C MET A 690 -4.35 18.33 -11.31
N PRO A 691 -4.37 19.49 -12.01
CA PRO A 691 -5.60 20.02 -12.62
C PRO A 691 -6.18 19.09 -13.69
N GLU A 692 -5.34 18.48 -14.53
CA GLU A 692 -5.76 17.52 -15.54
C GLU A 692 -6.27 16.22 -14.90
N TRP A 693 -5.65 15.75 -13.81
CA TRP A 693 -6.17 14.62 -13.03
C TRP A 693 -7.54 14.93 -12.43
N GLN A 694 -7.75 16.14 -11.89
CA GLN A 694 -9.06 16.60 -11.42
C GLN A 694 -10.07 16.63 -12.56
N SER A 695 -9.67 17.11 -13.74
CA SER A 695 -10.52 17.13 -14.92
C SER A 695 -10.93 15.72 -15.38
N ALA A 696 -10.00 14.76 -15.38
CA ALA A 696 -10.27 13.36 -15.70
C ALA A 696 -11.20 12.70 -14.68
N PHE A 697 -10.95 12.95 -13.40
CA PHE A 697 -11.75 12.44 -12.29
C PHE A 697 -13.20 12.96 -12.35
N ASN A 698 -13.40 14.24 -12.68
CA ASN A 698 -14.71 14.88 -12.75
C ASN A 698 -15.53 14.51 -14.01
N GLN A 699 -15.01 13.67 -14.92
CA GLN A 699 -15.79 13.20 -16.08
C GLN A 699 -16.91 12.26 -15.63
N SER A 700 -18.15 12.54 -16.05
CA SER A 700 -19.34 11.75 -15.75
C SER A 700 -20.32 11.70 -16.93
N GLY A 701 -21.23 10.72 -16.91
CA GLY A 701 -22.25 10.53 -17.94
C GLY A 701 -21.76 9.79 -19.19
N ARG A 702 -22.60 9.75 -20.22
CA ARG A 702 -22.34 8.99 -21.46
C ARG A 702 -21.05 9.48 -22.14
N GLY A 703 -20.14 8.54 -22.43
CA GLY A 703 -18.84 8.84 -23.04
C GLY A 703 -17.74 9.30 -22.07
N SER A 704 -18.05 9.41 -20.77
CA SER A 704 -17.10 9.88 -19.76
C SER A 704 -15.86 9.00 -19.65
N SER A 705 -16.02 7.69 -19.80
CA SER A 705 -14.93 6.72 -19.83
C SER A 705 -13.87 7.03 -20.90
N TYR A 706 -14.29 7.34 -22.12
CA TYR A 706 -13.37 7.72 -23.20
C TYR A 706 -12.77 9.12 -22.98
N ALA A 707 -13.60 10.09 -22.58
CA ALA A 707 -13.12 11.45 -22.27
C ALA A 707 -12.05 11.44 -21.16
N ARG A 708 -12.26 10.65 -20.11
CA ARG A 708 -11.30 10.42 -19.02
C ARG A 708 -10.01 9.81 -19.55
N ALA A 709 -10.11 8.74 -20.34
CA ALA A 709 -8.95 8.10 -20.96
C ALA A 709 -8.15 9.07 -21.83
N SER A 710 -8.81 9.86 -22.69
CA SER A 710 -8.20 10.86 -23.56
C SER A 710 -7.49 11.97 -22.76
N ILE A 711 -8.11 12.50 -21.68
CA ILE A 711 -7.43 13.45 -20.79
C ILE A 711 -6.15 12.85 -20.21
N ILE A 712 -6.22 11.61 -19.70
CA ILE A 712 -5.06 10.93 -19.10
C ILE A 712 -3.97 10.69 -20.15
N GLY A 713 -4.31 10.11 -21.30
CA GLY A 713 -3.33 9.82 -22.35
C GLY A 713 -2.71 11.07 -22.97
N GLU A 714 -3.55 11.96 -23.48
CA GLU A 714 -3.13 13.08 -24.34
C GLU A 714 -2.71 14.32 -23.54
N ARG A 715 -3.30 14.57 -22.37
CA ARG A 715 -3.02 15.79 -21.60
C ARG A 715 -2.10 15.57 -20.41
N ILE A 716 -2.01 14.33 -19.92
CA ILE A 716 -1.14 13.98 -18.80
C ILE A 716 0.08 13.23 -19.32
N TYR A 717 -0.10 12.05 -19.91
CA TYR A 717 1.03 11.16 -20.26
C TYR A 717 1.89 11.71 -21.41
N GLU A 718 1.29 12.25 -22.47
CA GLU A 718 2.06 12.88 -23.56
C GLU A 718 2.89 14.08 -23.09
N ARG A 719 2.44 14.80 -22.06
CA ARG A 719 3.18 15.95 -21.51
C ARG A 719 4.19 15.55 -20.44
N ALA A 720 3.87 14.52 -19.65
CA ALA A 720 4.75 14.01 -18.60
C ALA A 720 5.95 13.29 -19.21
N ALA A 721 5.72 12.45 -20.21
CA ALA A 721 6.74 11.63 -20.89
C ALA A 721 6.61 11.75 -22.42
N PRO A 722 6.83 12.93 -23.01
CA PRO A 722 6.73 13.10 -24.46
C PRO A 722 7.81 12.28 -25.17
N ILE A 723 7.44 11.62 -26.27
CA ILE A 723 8.40 10.90 -27.13
C ILE A 723 9.22 11.94 -27.91
N PRO A 724 10.55 12.03 -27.70
CA PRO A 724 11.41 12.92 -28.48
C PRO A 724 11.44 12.48 -29.95
N ASP A 725 11.25 13.42 -30.86
CA ASP A 725 11.39 13.23 -32.30
C ASP A 725 12.18 14.40 -32.93
N VAL A 726 12.25 14.44 -34.26
CA VAL A 726 12.94 15.51 -35.01
C VAL A 726 12.21 16.85 -34.97
N THR A 727 10.98 16.91 -34.46
CA THR A 727 10.14 18.11 -34.44
C THR A 727 10.26 18.81 -33.10
N PRO A 728 10.77 20.06 -33.05
CA PRO A 728 10.89 20.79 -31.79
C PRO A 728 9.53 21.01 -31.14
N SER A 729 9.39 20.65 -29.87
CA SER A 729 8.25 21.01 -29.02
C SER A 729 8.77 21.47 -27.65
N PRO A 730 8.20 22.54 -27.06
CA PRO A 730 8.59 23.00 -25.73
C PRO A 730 8.56 21.88 -24.67
N ASP A 731 7.53 21.03 -24.70
CA ASP A 731 7.37 19.93 -23.74
C ASP A 731 8.40 18.81 -23.98
N ARG A 732 8.65 18.45 -25.24
CA ARG A 732 9.66 17.44 -25.64
C ARG A 732 11.06 17.86 -25.22
N ASN A 733 11.42 19.10 -25.53
CA ASN A 733 12.73 19.65 -25.16
C ASN A 733 12.86 19.74 -23.65
N SER A 734 11.81 20.18 -22.95
CA SER A 734 11.79 20.25 -21.49
C SER A 734 12.03 18.88 -20.84
N PHE A 735 11.35 17.82 -21.30
CA PHE A 735 11.55 16.47 -20.74
C PHE A 735 12.99 15.98 -20.89
N LEU A 736 13.54 16.10 -22.10
CA LEU A 736 14.91 15.69 -22.37
C LEU A 736 15.93 16.51 -21.56
N HIS A 737 15.74 17.82 -21.46
CA HIS A 737 16.60 18.70 -20.68
C HIS A 737 16.53 18.41 -19.18
N GLU A 738 15.35 18.11 -18.64
CA GLU A 738 15.19 17.75 -17.23
C GLU A 738 15.87 16.41 -16.91
N VAL A 739 15.69 15.38 -17.75
CA VAL A 739 16.41 14.11 -17.55
C VAL A 739 17.92 14.30 -17.70
N ALA A 740 18.38 15.09 -18.67
CA ALA A 740 19.79 15.42 -18.83
C ALA A 740 20.35 16.18 -17.63
N ALA A 741 19.60 17.12 -17.06
CA ALA A 741 20.00 17.84 -15.85
C ALA A 741 20.10 16.90 -14.64
N VAL A 742 19.20 15.92 -14.52
CA VAL A 742 19.29 14.88 -13.48
C VAL A 742 20.56 14.04 -13.66
N VAL A 743 20.83 13.56 -14.87
CA VAL A 743 22.03 12.75 -15.16
C VAL A 743 23.32 13.54 -14.97
N GLU A 744 23.35 14.80 -15.42
CA GLU A 744 24.49 15.72 -15.27
C GLU A 744 24.74 16.01 -13.79
N SER A 745 23.70 16.32 -13.01
CA SER A 745 23.81 16.51 -11.56
C SER A 745 24.37 15.28 -10.84
N VAL A 746 23.95 14.07 -11.21
CA VAL A 746 24.49 12.84 -10.61
C VAL A 746 25.94 12.62 -11.05
N CYS A 747 26.27 12.87 -12.31
CA CYS A 747 27.64 12.76 -12.80
C CYS A 747 28.56 13.69 -12.01
N ASP A 748 28.16 14.94 -11.80
CA ASP A 748 28.92 15.93 -11.04
C ASP A 748 29.13 15.51 -9.57
N GLU A 749 28.08 14.98 -8.92
CA GLU A 749 28.16 14.50 -7.52
C GLU A 749 29.20 13.39 -7.32
N VAL A 750 29.39 12.51 -8.31
CA VAL A 750 30.34 11.39 -8.21
C VAL A 750 31.64 11.60 -8.98
N GLY A 751 31.79 12.73 -9.67
CA GLY A 751 32.95 13.09 -10.50
C GLY A 751 33.00 12.44 -11.88
N ALA A 752 31.90 11.84 -12.34
CA ALA A 752 31.71 11.42 -13.73
C ALA A 752 31.40 12.63 -14.64
N LYS A 753 31.30 12.44 -15.96
CA LYS A 753 30.96 13.52 -16.89
C LYS A 753 29.93 13.08 -17.93
N LEU A 754 29.01 13.98 -18.26
CA LEU A 754 28.14 13.87 -19.43
C LEU A 754 28.67 14.82 -20.51
N ALA A 755 29.32 14.27 -21.55
CA ALA A 755 30.03 15.01 -22.59
C ALA A 755 29.10 15.44 -23.74
#